data_AF-M4T8W2-F1
#
_entry.id   AF-M4T8W2-F1
#
_cell.length_a   1.000
_cell.length_b   1.000
_cell.length_c   1.000
_cell.angle_alpha   90.00
_cell.angle_beta   90.00
_cell.angle_gamma   90.00
#
_symmetry.space_group_name_H-M   'P 1'
#
loop_
_entity.id
_entity.type
_entity.pdbx_description
1 polymer ?
#
loop_
_entity_poly.entity_id
_entity_poly.type
_entity_poly.pdbx_seq_one_letter_code
_entity_poly.pdbx_strand_id
1 'polypeptide(L)'
;MPSKRKATSPASKLESSSASRKSKRLATKPDPVVAPPADSDFEESEPVLSTKKKSTRRTAEKEAVDSQSKRRAVENSGPFVAEKTEPDPDPEVEDCAVESDFVEEVDETEHGTLKKSLAVSPSKRKPQRGEKVKEEECMLSGEPVPDVEARQRWPHRYNRGKANGTKSLNGQDDSDQQLQAKCHFTQASVDGQIYCLEDDAHVKAADGEEDYICKIVEFFEAVDGMQYFTAQWFYRAKDTVIKTHDQFIDKKRVFLSEIMDDNPIDCLVIKLKIVPVPSNATLQFKENAKSNCDFYYDMMYLLPYSSFLSLPPDSSSPVSSSSTISSENDAGEVKEHNLEKKLLDLYSGCGAMSTGLCLGANSNGVKLVTKWAVDLNSFACDSLRLNHPETQVRNEYASDFLSLLKEWMQLCSSCSLVKSSVPPHPHLKVIDEVEEDENADESEDSGDDKRGENFEVEELLEVCYGDPNAVKKPGLYFKVHWQGYGPEEDTWEPIDGLSECPKKIKEFVTKGFKANLLPLPGDVDVICGGPPCQGISGFNRFRNKENPLEDPKNQQLDVFMDIVDFLKPRFVLMENVVDLIKFSNGFLGRYALGRLVGMNYQARMGMMAAGAYGLPQFRMRVFMWGALSSEKLPQYPLPTHKVIVRGVIPTEFESNTVAFDEGQELELKKELFLGDALSDLPSVENNEQRDEMIYTNEPKSDFQHFIRLGRDGALGSVLYDHRPLQLNDDDYQRVCQIPKRKGANFRDLPGVRVRSDNKVEWDPDVERVKLPSGKPLVPDYAMSFVGGSSTKPFGRLWWDETVPTVVTRAEPHNQTIIHPHQNRVLTIRENARLQGFPDYYKLTGPIKERYIQVGNAVAVPVARALGYSLAMAMKGSSEGKPLMSLPDNFPSHAEQIEVSQ
;
A
#
# COMPACT_ATOMS: atom_id res chain seq x y z
N MET A 1 31.86 51.26 -16.41
CA MET A 1 33.15 51.88 -16.02
C MET A 1 33.39 51.67 -14.51
N PRO A 2 34.61 51.86 -13.97
CA PRO A 2 35.07 51.13 -12.78
C PRO A 2 35.34 51.97 -11.51
N SER A 3 35.87 51.30 -10.48
CA SER A 3 36.40 51.79 -9.17
C SER A 3 35.34 52.15 -8.12
N LYS A 4 35.37 51.64 -6.88
CA LYS A 4 36.41 51.55 -5.81
C LYS A 4 36.77 52.89 -5.16
N ARG A 5 36.38 53.09 -3.90
CA ARG A 5 37.29 53.45 -2.77
C ARG A 5 36.62 53.41 -1.38
N LYS A 6 37.45 53.29 -0.34
CA LYS A 6 37.11 53.38 1.10
C LYS A 6 37.48 54.78 1.65
N ALA A 7 36.73 55.26 2.65
CA ALA A 7 37.16 56.24 3.67
C ALA A 7 36.04 56.33 4.75
N THR A 8 36.19 55.72 5.94
CA THR A 8 36.71 56.29 7.22
C THR A 8 35.83 57.34 7.91
N SER A 9 35.65 57.19 9.23
CA SER A 9 34.93 58.11 10.13
C SER A 9 35.76 59.36 10.52
N PRO A 10 35.17 60.30 11.27
CA PRO A 10 35.52 60.39 12.70
C PRO A 10 34.33 60.72 13.64
N ALA A 11 34.57 60.84 14.95
CA ALA A 11 33.56 61.15 15.98
C ALA A 11 34.06 62.15 17.06
N SER A 12 33.21 63.10 17.48
CA SER A 12 33.38 64.07 18.59
C SER A 12 32.20 65.07 18.61
N LYS A 13 31.75 65.74 19.69
CA LYS A 13 32.05 65.74 21.16
C LYS A 13 31.01 66.62 21.93
N LEU A 14 30.84 66.37 23.24
CA LEU A 14 30.42 67.29 24.35
C LEU A 14 29.02 67.97 24.30
N GLU A 15 28.16 67.83 25.34
CA GLU A 15 27.96 68.67 26.57
C GLU A 15 27.19 70.00 26.36
N SER A 16 26.29 70.50 27.23
CA SER A 16 25.68 70.10 28.54
C SER A 16 24.38 70.95 28.78
N SER A 17 23.69 71.18 29.93
CA SER A 17 23.82 70.88 31.38
C SER A 17 22.47 71.08 32.15
N SER A 18 22.43 70.69 33.45
CA SER A 18 21.54 71.21 34.54
C SER A 18 20.02 70.88 34.58
N ALA A 19 19.30 70.78 35.73
CA ALA A 19 19.71 70.45 37.12
C ALA A 19 18.53 70.16 38.12
N SER A 20 18.53 68.97 38.76
CA SER A 20 18.04 68.67 40.15
C SER A 20 16.52 68.79 40.48
N ARG A 21 15.94 68.22 41.58
CA ARG A 21 16.49 67.88 42.92
C ARG A 21 15.59 66.93 43.77
N LYS A 22 16.18 65.87 44.39
CA LYS A 22 15.81 65.21 45.70
C LYS A 22 14.49 64.38 45.81
N SER A 23 14.34 63.34 46.68
CA SER A 23 15.29 62.71 47.66
C SER A 23 14.87 61.35 48.30
N LYS A 24 15.87 60.47 48.57
CA LYS A 24 15.99 59.38 49.62
C LYS A 24 15.08 58.11 49.46
N ARG A 25 15.55 56.83 49.53
CA ARG A 25 16.36 56.00 50.51
C ARG A 25 15.53 55.47 51.70
N LEU A 26 15.59 54.20 52.21
CA LEU A 26 16.46 52.98 52.07
C LEU A 26 15.59 51.68 51.95
N ALA A 27 16.02 50.49 51.45
CA ALA A 27 16.72 49.32 52.08
C ALA A 27 16.14 48.82 53.45
N THR A 28 16.02 47.51 53.84
CA THR A 28 16.77 46.24 53.53
C THR A 28 15.91 44.92 53.63
N LYS A 29 16.54 43.74 53.38
CA LYS A 29 16.12 42.32 53.64
C LYS A 29 16.42 41.85 55.11
N PRO A 30 16.21 40.57 55.56
CA PRO A 30 15.06 39.59 55.42
C PRO A 30 14.71 38.82 56.75
N ASP A 31 13.72 37.88 56.69
CA ASP A 31 13.47 36.70 57.59
C ASP A 31 13.15 36.94 59.10
N PRO A 32 12.67 35.96 59.94
CA PRO A 32 12.42 34.51 59.74
C PRO A 32 11.07 33.93 60.28
N VAL A 33 11.02 32.60 60.40
CA VAL A 33 9.95 31.64 60.84
C VAL A 33 9.46 31.79 62.30
N VAL A 34 8.17 31.45 62.59
CA VAL A 34 7.65 30.74 63.80
C VAL A 34 6.17 30.29 63.60
N ALA A 35 5.68 29.32 64.38
CA ALA A 35 4.31 28.75 64.35
C ALA A 35 3.69 28.63 65.78
N PRO A 36 2.70 27.74 66.03
CA PRO A 36 1.24 27.96 66.02
C PRO A 36 0.66 28.41 67.39
N PRO A 37 -0.68 28.40 67.57
CA PRO A 37 -1.28 27.46 68.54
C PRO A 37 -2.56 26.75 68.01
N ALA A 38 -3.25 25.98 68.86
CA ALA A 38 -4.31 25.03 68.50
C ALA A 38 -5.55 25.09 69.44
N ASP A 39 -6.39 24.04 69.35
CA ASP A 39 -7.39 23.54 70.32
C ASP A 39 -8.77 24.24 70.43
N SER A 40 -9.80 23.56 69.88
CA SER A 40 -11.01 23.07 70.60
C SER A 40 -12.11 22.64 69.61
N ASP A 41 -13.00 21.67 69.84
CA ASP A 41 -12.96 20.33 70.47
C ASP A 41 -14.40 19.71 70.36
N PHE A 42 -14.59 18.43 70.72
CA PHE A 42 -15.88 17.70 70.83
C PHE A 42 -16.65 17.36 69.51
N GLU A 43 -17.28 16.18 69.36
CA GLU A 43 -16.99 14.86 69.95
C GLU A 43 -17.61 13.70 69.12
N GLU A 44 -17.10 12.50 69.39
CA GLU A 44 -17.33 11.20 68.76
C GLU A 44 -18.74 10.58 68.96
N SER A 45 -19.06 9.54 68.17
CA SER A 45 -19.49 8.24 68.71
C SER A 45 -19.54 7.10 67.66
N GLU A 46 -18.74 6.04 67.86
CA GLU A 46 -18.91 4.70 67.24
C GLU A 46 -19.61 3.72 68.25
N PRO A 47 -19.36 2.38 68.30
CA PRO A 47 -19.21 1.30 67.28
C PRO A 47 -20.21 0.12 67.57
N VAL A 48 -19.77 -1.16 67.42
CA VAL A 48 -20.33 -2.45 67.97
C VAL A 48 -21.36 -3.22 67.07
N LEU A 49 -21.25 -4.52 66.75
CA LEU A 49 -20.19 -5.56 66.95
C LEU A 49 -20.23 -6.70 65.89
N SER A 50 -19.20 -7.56 65.92
CA SER A 50 -18.85 -8.67 64.99
C SER A 50 -19.80 -9.89 64.91
N THR A 51 -19.48 -10.90 64.06
CA THR A 51 -18.83 -12.14 64.55
C THR A 51 -18.08 -12.97 63.48
N LYS A 52 -17.10 -13.78 63.92
CA LYS A 52 -16.28 -14.71 63.11
C LYS A 52 -16.53 -16.18 63.48
N LYS A 53 -16.39 -17.12 62.52
CA LYS A 53 -15.97 -18.54 62.66
C LYS A 53 -15.52 -19.03 61.26
N LYS A 54 -14.30 -19.49 60.97
CA LYS A 54 -13.42 -20.58 61.49
C LYS A 54 -13.87 -22.02 61.17
N SER A 55 -12.95 -22.74 60.52
CA SER A 55 -13.04 -24.12 60.02
C SER A 55 -12.95 -25.19 61.11
N THR A 56 -13.58 -26.36 60.87
CA THR A 56 -13.01 -27.68 61.25
C THR A 56 -13.50 -28.79 60.33
N ARG A 57 -12.74 -29.89 60.26
CA ARG A 57 -12.90 -31.06 59.38
C ARG A 57 -13.40 -32.27 60.18
N ARG A 58 -14.44 -33.00 59.72
CA ARG A 58 -14.74 -34.38 60.17
C ARG A 58 -15.55 -35.18 59.15
N THR A 59 -15.68 -36.48 59.41
CA THR A 59 -16.05 -37.55 58.46
C THR A 59 -17.23 -38.39 58.98
N ALA A 60 -17.75 -39.28 58.11
CA ALA A 60 -18.74 -40.34 58.40
C ALA A 60 -20.22 -39.85 58.50
N GLU A 61 -21.26 -40.64 58.17
CA GLU A 61 -21.27 -41.97 57.54
C GLU A 61 -22.55 -42.26 56.70
N LYS A 62 -22.68 -43.49 56.21
CA LYS A 62 -23.71 -44.03 55.30
C LYS A 62 -25.12 -44.04 55.92
N GLU A 63 -26.14 -43.93 55.05
CA GLU A 63 -27.28 -44.85 54.85
C GLU A 63 -28.04 -44.35 53.59
N ALA A 64 -28.45 -45.11 52.55
CA ALA A 64 -28.86 -46.51 52.31
C ALA A 64 -30.38 -46.78 52.46
N VAL A 65 -30.88 -47.83 51.77
CA VAL A 65 -32.31 -48.27 51.61
C VAL A 65 -33.08 -47.42 50.56
N ASP A 66 -33.39 -47.89 49.33
CA ASP A 66 -34.31 -48.97 48.84
C ASP A 66 -35.81 -48.51 48.81
N SER A 67 -36.73 -48.91 47.91
CA SER A 67 -36.76 -50.00 46.92
C SER A 67 -37.56 -49.69 45.63
N GLN A 68 -37.13 -50.32 44.51
CA GLN A 68 -37.91 -51.04 43.47
C GLN A 68 -39.38 -50.60 43.14
N SER A 69 -39.79 -50.48 41.88
CA SER A 69 -40.07 -51.62 40.95
C SER A 69 -40.88 -51.13 39.71
N LYS A 70 -41.11 -51.84 38.58
CA LYS A 70 -40.95 -53.27 38.16
C LYS A 70 -41.08 -53.41 36.61
N ARG A 71 -40.42 -54.42 36.01
CA ARG A 71 -40.72 -55.08 34.69
C ARG A 71 -40.41 -54.24 33.41
N ARG A 72 -40.04 -54.81 32.24
CA ARG A 72 -39.89 -56.23 31.82
C ARG A 72 -38.86 -56.42 30.66
N ALA A 73 -37.85 -57.26 30.91
CA ALA A 73 -37.16 -58.24 30.03
C ALA A 73 -37.03 -58.09 28.48
N VAL A 74 -35.76 -58.15 28.00
CA VAL A 74 -35.17 -59.18 27.06
C VAL A 74 -35.60 -59.11 25.56
N GLU A 75 -34.75 -59.21 24.51
CA GLU A 75 -33.35 -59.70 24.25
C GLU A 75 -32.41 -58.55 23.74
N ASN A 76 -31.10 -58.48 24.00
CA ASN A 76 -29.92 -59.20 23.43
C ASN A 76 -29.80 -59.15 21.87
N SER A 77 -28.63 -58.90 21.24
CA SER A 77 -27.32 -58.38 21.70
C SER A 77 -26.37 -58.10 20.53
N GLY A 78 -25.56 -57.02 20.58
CA GLY A 78 -24.46 -56.78 19.64
C GLY A 78 -23.86 -55.37 19.76
N PRO A 79 -22.68 -55.18 20.37
CA PRO A 79 -22.16 -53.85 20.68
C PRO A 79 -21.24 -53.28 19.59
N PHE A 80 -21.44 -52.00 19.26
CA PHE A 80 -20.40 -51.11 18.74
C PHE A 80 -20.45 -49.81 19.56
N VAL A 81 -19.30 -49.28 19.95
CA VAL A 81 -19.21 -48.07 20.78
C VAL A 81 -19.21 -46.84 19.87
N ALA A 82 -19.99 -45.83 20.24
CA ALA A 82 -20.02 -44.53 19.59
C ALA A 82 -19.77 -43.43 20.64
N GLU A 83 -18.94 -42.45 20.28
CA GLU A 83 -18.56 -41.35 21.15
C GLU A 83 -19.65 -40.27 21.21
N LYS A 84 -19.77 -39.62 22.38
CA LYS A 84 -20.43 -38.31 22.51
C LYS A 84 -19.77 -37.46 23.59
N THR A 85 -19.10 -36.40 23.13
CA THR A 85 -19.25 -34.99 23.56
C THR A 85 -19.62 -34.67 25.02
N GLU A 86 -18.73 -33.92 25.67
CA GLU A 86 -18.95 -33.02 26.82
C GLU A 86 -18.56 -31.57 26.38
N PRO A 87 -18.92 -30.50 27.12
CA PRO A 87 -19.16 -29.16 26.54
C PRO A 87 -18.03 -28.11 26.63
N ASP A 88 -18.24 -26.98 25.96
CA ASP A 88 -17.43 -25.75 25.99
C ASP A 88 -17.44 -25.02 27.37
N PRO A 89 -16.35 -24.30 27.70
CA PRO A 89 -16.34 -23.22 28.69
C PRO A 89 -16.39 -21.81 28.04
N ASP A 90 -16.96 -20.84 28.76
CA ASP A 90 -16.98 -19.41 28.37
C ASP A 90 -15.59 -18.73 28.44
N PRO A 91 -15.40 -17.58 27.76
CA PRO A 91 -14.07 -16.97 27.56
C PRO A 91 -13.62 -16.02 28.68
N GLU A 92 -12.36 -16.14 29.11
CA GLU A 92 -11.64 -15.13 29.89
C GLU A 92 -10.29 -14.77 29.22
N VAL A 93 -10.06 -13.46 29.04
CA VAL A 93 -8.77 -12.76 28.86
C VAL A 93 -7.76 -13.37 27.86
N GLU A 94 -7.75 -12.85 26.62
CA GLU A 94 -6.62 -13.07 25.69
C GLU A 94 -5.37 -12.30 26.15
N ASP A 95 -4.41 -13.03 26.70
CA ASP A 95 -3.06 -12.53 26.96
C ASP A 95 -2.30 -12.39 25.62
N CYS A 96 -1.72 -11.22 25.35
CA CYS A 96 -1.18 -10.88 24.02
C CYS A 96 0.02 -11.76 23.65
N ALA A 97 -0.20 -12.74 22.77
CA ALA A 97 0.83 -13.69 22.33
C ALA A 97 2.04 -12.99 21.69
N VAL A 98 3.24 -13.50 21.99
CA VAL A 98 4.51 -12.86 21.59
C VAL A 98 4.81 -13.09 20.10
N GLU A 99 4.26 -12.22 19.24
CA GLU A 99 4.60 -12.20 17.82
C GLU A 99 6.08 -11.84 17.61
N SER A 100 6.78 -12.66 16.84
CA SER A 100 8.24 -12.59 16.64
C SER A 100 8.59 -12.43 15.16
N ASP A 101 8.33 -11.26 14.60
CA ASP A 101 8.70 -10.96 13.21
C ASP A 101 10.18 -11.22 12.89
N PHE A 102 10.36 -11.75 11.68
CA PHE A 102 11.55 -11.64 10.85
C PHE A 102 12.82 -12.39 11.30
N VAL A 103 12.85 -13.69 10.98
CA VAL A 103 14.11 -14.41 10.72
C VAL A 103 14.59 -14.04 9.31
N GLU A 104 15.71 -13.33 9.24
CA GLU A 104 16.47 -13.05 8.02
C GLU A 104 17.61 -14.07 7.95
N GLU A 105 17.54 -15.00 6.98
CA GLU A 105 18.59 -16.01 6.79
C GLU A 105 19.72 -15.44 5.93
N VAL A 106 20.94 -15.53 6.46
CA VAL A 106 22.18 -15.29 5.72
C VAL A 106 22.73 -16.67 5.38
N ASP A 107 22.62 -17.08 4.12
CA ASP A 107 23.00 -18.40 3.65
C ASP A 107 24.51 -18.43 3.30
N GLU A 108 25.34 -18.89 4.25
CA GLU A 108 26.79 -19.08 4.04
C GLU A 108 27.10 -20.48 3.47
N THR A 109 28.08 -20.54 2.56
CA THR A 109 28.28 -21.68 1.66
C THR A 109 28.90 -22.93 2.31
N GLU A 110 28.24 -24.08 2.19
CA GLU A 110 28.87 -25.40 2.29
C GLU A 110 28.78 -26.21 0.98
N HIS A 111 29.89 -26.86 0.60
CA HIS A 111 29.98 -27.69 -0.60
C HIS A 111 29.42 -29.11 -0.39
N GLY A 112 28.10 -29.27 -0.49
CA GLY A 112 27.41 -30.57 -0.45
C GLY A 112 26.98 -31.09 -1.83
N THR A 113 27.66 -32.13 -2.35
CA THR A 113 27.40 -32.65 -3.72
C THR A 113 26.14 -33.52 -3.82
N LEU A 114 24.97 -32.89 -3.93
CA LEU A 114 23.69 -33.55 -4.23
C LEU A 114 23.04 -33.02 -5.53
N LYS A 115 22.16 -33.84 -6.12
CA LYS A 115 21.75 -33.71 -7.53
C LYS A 115 20.73 -32.58 -7.74
N LYS A 116 21.00 -31.72 -8.73
CA LYS A 116 20.05 -30.69 -9.21
C LYS A 116 18.75 -31.33 -9.75
N SER A 117 17.62 -30.98 -9.16
CA SER A 117 16.34 -30.85 -9.87
C SER A 117 16.23 -29.40 -10.36
N LEU A 118 16.06 -29.20 -11.67
CA LEU A 118 16.03 -27.86 -12.27
C LEU A 118 14.58 -27.34 -12.38
N ALA A 119 14.35 -26.11 -11.93
CA ALA A 119 13.18 -25.34 -12.33
C ALA A 119 13.29 -24.98 -13.83
N VAL A 120 12.15 -24.89 -14.51
CA VAL A 120 12.09 -24.73 -15.97
C VAL A 120 11.89 -23.28 -16.37
N SER A 121 13.00 -22.57 -16.58
CA SER A 121 13.03 -21.48 -17.58
C SER A 121 12.71 -22.07 -18.98
N PRO A 122 12.18 -21.29 -19.93
CA PRO A 122 11.97 -21.74 -21.31
C PRO A 122 13.32 -21.92 -22.04
N SER A 123 14.02 -23.01 -21.75
CA SER A 123 15.20 -23.44 -22.49
C SER A 123 14.82 -23.68 -23.94
N LYS A 124 15.58 -23.07 -24.87
CA LYS A 124 15.46 -23.30 -26.33
C LYS A 124 15.27 -24.79 -26.63
N ARG A 125 14.11 -25.15 -27.19
CA ARG A 125 13.84 -26.47 -27.78
C ARG A 125 13.63 -26.28 -29.27
N LYS A 126 14.60 -26.73 -30.08
CA LYS A 126 14.35 -26.90 -31.52
C LYS A 126 13.19 -27.89 -31.67
N PRO A 127 12.20 -27.66 -32.56
CA PRO A 127 11.16 -28.65 -32.81
C PRO A 127 11.83 -29.95 -33.27
N GLN A 128 11.48 -31.06 -32.61
CA GLN A 128 12.01 -32.37 -33.01
C GLN A 128 11.23 -32.88 -34.23
N ARG A 129 12.01 -33.44 -35.16
CA ARG A 129 11.57 -33.79 -36.50
C ARG A 129 10.57 -34.96 -36.48
N GLY A 130 9.31 -34.69 -36.84
CA GLY A 130 8.34 -35.73 -37.20
C GLY A 130 8.81 -36.56 -38.40
N GLU A 131 8.33 -37.79 -38.51
CA GLU A 131 8.75 -38.71 -39.58
C GLU A 131 8.27 -38.25 -40.98
N LYS A 132 8.99 -38.67 -42.03
CA LYS A 132 8.65 -38.33 -43.42
C LYS A 132 7.30 -38.89 -43.84
N VAL A 133 6.27 -38.05 -43.92
CA VAL A 133 4.97 -38.39 -44.54
C VAL A 133 4.55 -37.28 -45.50
N LYS A 134 4.67 -37.58 -46.80
CA LYS A 134 4.17 -36.83 -47.98
C LYS A 134 4.63 -35.37 -48.18
N GLU A 135 5.00 -35.08 -49.42
CA GLU A 135 5.33 -33.73 -49.90
C GLU A 135 4.07 -33.10 -50.54
N GLU A 136 3.32 -32.28 -49.80
CA GLU A 136 2.23 -31.44 -50.35
C GLU A 136 2.41 -29.97 -49.89
N GLU A 137 3.11 -29.19 -50.74
CA GLU A 137 2.96 -27.73 -50.96
C GLU A 137 2.94 -26.74 -49.76
N CYS A 138 3.89 -26.85 -48.83
CA CYS A 138 4.36 -25.71 -48.02
C CYS A 138 5.39 -24.88 -48.81
N MET A 139 5.00 -23.70 -49.35
CA MET A 139 5.87 -22.83 -50.14
C MET A 139 5.51 -21.34 -50.04
N LEU A 140 6.52 -20.46 -49.96
CA LEU A 140 6.41 -19.02 -50.24
C LEU A 140 5.83 -18.80 -51.66
N SER A 141 4.98 -17.79 -51.81
CA SER A 141 4.10 -17.64 -52.98
C SER A 141 4.07 -16.20 -53.51
N GLY A 142 3.69 -16.03 -54.78
CA GLY A 142 3.75 -14.76 -55.50
C GLY A 142 5.14 -14.41 -56.02
N GLU A 143 5.30 -13.20 -56.56
CA GLU A 143 6.62 -12.66 -56.91
C GLU A 143 7.33 -12.15 -55.64
N PRO A 144 8.66 -12.26 -55.54
CA PRO A 144 9.40 -11.68 -54.43
C PRO A 144 9.24 -10.15 -54.37
N VAL A 145 9.14 -9.61 -53.15
CA VAL A 145 9.13 -8.16 -52.91
C VAL A 145 10.41 -7.54 -53.51
N PRO A 146 10.31 -6.43 -54.29
CA PRO A 146 11.46 -5.81 -54.92
C PRO A 146 12.58 -5.50 -53.92
N ASP A 147 13.83 -5.85 -54.27
CA ASP A 147 14.99 -5.78 -53.37
C ASP A 147 15.17 -4.40 -52.69
N VAL A 148 14.87 -3.31 -53.40
CA VAL A 148 14.91 -1.94 -52.86
C VAL A 148 13.83 -1.71 -51.79
N GLU A 149 12.60 -2.19 -52.03
CA GLU A 149 11.48 -2.09 -51.09
C GLU A 149 11.72 -2.98 -49.87
N ALA A 150 12.16 -4.23 -50.09
CA ALA A 150 12.45 -5.17 -49.02
C ALA A 150 13.58 -4.66 -48.10
N ARG A 151 14.63 -4.04 -48.66
CA ARG A 151 15.69 -3.38 -47.87
C ARG A 151 15.21 -2.14 -47.12
N GLN A 152 14.20 -1.43 -47.62
CA GLN A 152 13.62 -0.27 -46.96
C GLN A 152 12.66 -0.67 -45.82
N ARG A 153 11.86 -1.72 -46.02
CA ARG A 153 10.87 -2.20 -45.03
C ARG A 153 11.52 -3.05 -43.93
N TRP A 154 12.49 -3.89 -44.28
CA TRP A 154 13.14 -4.84 -43.36
C TRP A 154 14.68 -4.70 -43.36
N PRO A 155 15.24 -3.51 -43.06
CA PRO A 155 16.67 -3.22 -43.21
C PRO A 155 17.58 -4.10 -42.36
N HIS A 156 17.08 -4.66 -41.26
CA HIS A 156 17.84 -5.53 -40.35
C HIS A 156 18.20 -6.89 -41.01
N ARG A 157 17.38 -7.38 -41.94
CA ARG A 157 17.57 -8.65 -42.66
C ARG A 157 18.73 -8.66 -43.67
N TYR A 158 19.22 -7.48 -44.03
CA TYR A 158 20.10 -7.28 -45.19
C TYR A 158 21.43 -6.59 -44.86
N ASN A 159 21.54 -5.96 -43.70
CA ASN A 159 22.71 -5.15 -43.32
C ASN A 159 23.76 -5.96 -42.54
N ARG A 160 24.62 -6.67 -43.27
CA ARG A 160 25.81 -7.33 -42.70
C ARG A 160 26.81 -6.31 -42.14
N GLY A 161 26.65 -5.98 -40.86
CA GLY A 161 27.71 -5.38 -40.04
C GLY A 161 27.46 -3.95 -39.56
N LYS A 162 26.56 -3.79 -38.58
CA LYS A 162 26.63 -2.67 -37.61
C LYS A 162 25.89 -2.96 -36.30
N ALA A 163 26.19 -4.11 -35.69
CA ALA A 163 25.82 -4.35 -34.30
C ALA A 163 26.60 -3.36 -33.41
N ASN A 164 25.91 -2.36 -32.85
CA ASN A 164 26.45 -1.54 -31.77
C ASN A 164 26.51 -2.43 -30.52
N GLY A 165 27.66 -3.04 -30.26
CA GLY A 165 27.83 -4.04 -29.22
C GLY A 165 27.78 -3.46 -27.80
N THR A 166 26.58 -3.34 -27.24
CA THR A 166 26.38 -3.33 -25.79
C THR A 166 26.86 -4.69 -25.25
N LYS A 167 27.92 -4.71 -24.45
CA LYS A 167 28.53 -5.98 -23.99
C LYS A 167 27.69 -6.60 -22.89
N SER A 168 26.97 -7.68 -23.20
CA SER A 168 26.48 -8.59 -22.17
C SER A 168 27.66 -9.30 -21.50
N LEU A 169 27.68 -9.33 -20.17
CA LEU A 169 28.77 -9.92 -19.36
C LEU A 169 28.37 -11.29 -18.79
N ASN A 170 28.07 -12.25 -19.65
CA ASN A 170 28.13 -13.68 -19.30
C ASN A 170 28.42 -14.55 -20.53
N GLY A 171 29.32 -15.52 -20.38
CA GLY A 171 29.91 -16.26 -21.50
C GLY A 171 29.03 -17.40 -22.06
N GLN A 172 27.95 -17.06 -22.76
CA GLN A 172 27.17 -17.98 -23.60
C GLN A 172 26.78 -17.33 -24.94
N ASP A 173 27.77 -17.10 -25.81
CA ASP A 173 27.56 -16.69 -27.21
C ASP A 173 26.82 -17.78 -28.02
N ASP A 174 25.48 -17.72 -28.10
CA ASP A 174 24.70 -18.46 -29.13
C ASP A 174 23.21 -18.04 -29.24
N SER A 175 22.89 -16.74 -29.04
CA SER A 175 21.51 -16.22 -29.12
C SER A 175 21.21 -15.26 -30.27
N ASP A 176 22.03 -14.23 -30.48
CA ASP A 176 21.57 -13.02 -31.18
C ASP A 176 21.95 -12.99 -32.68
N GLN A 177 21.98 -14.15 -33.34
CA GLN A 177 22.20 -14.23 -34.81
C GLN A 177 20.88 -14.06 -35.57
N GLN A 178 20.44 -12.81 -35.71
CA GLN A 178 19.26 -12.43 -36.49
C GLN A 178 19.32 -12.96 -37.94
N LEU A 179 18.35 -13.78 -38.33
CA LEU A 179 18.34 -14.45 -39.63
C LEU A 179 18.35 -13.42 -40.78
N GLN A 180 19.28 -13.63 -41.71
CA GLN A 180 19.46 -12.77 -42.87
C GLN A 180 18.61 -13.28 -44.03
N ALA A 181 17.88 -12.38 -44.70
CA ALA A 181 17.04 -12.72 -45.84
C ALA A 181 17.81 -12.66 -47.16
N LYS A 182 17.47 -13.58 -48.06
CA LYS A 182 17.83 -13.56 -49.47
C LYS A 182 16.81 -12.72 -50.26
N CYS A 183 15.52 -12.94 -50.00
CA CYS A 183 14.40 -12.16 -50.54
C CYS A 183 13.17 -12.27 -49.61
N HIS A 184 12.25 -11.31 -49.71
CA HIS A 184 10.96 -11.33 -48.99
C HIS A 184 9.82 -11.63 -49.96
N PHE A 185 8.68 -12.04 -49.41
CA PHE A 185 7.42 -12.30 -50.11
C PHE A 185 6.26 -11.61 -49.36
N THR A 186 5.10 -11.54 -49.98
CA THR A 186 3.86 -11.01 -49.35
C THR A 186 2.90 -12.10 -48.90
N GLN A 187 3.13 -13.36 -49.31
CA GLN A 187 2.23 -14.48 -49.05
C GLN A 187 2.97 -15.84 -49.07
N ALA A 188 2.36 -16.85 -48.45
CA ALA A 188 2.79 -18.25 -48.46
C ALA A 188 1.59 -19.18 -48.60
N SER A 189 1.80 -20.37 -49.18
CA SER A 189 0.86 -21.50 -49.15
C SER A 189 1.36 -22.52 -48.14
N VAL A 190 0.50 -22.96 -47.23
CA VAL A 190 0.77 -24.00 -46.22
C VAL A 190 -0.48 -24.88 -46.13
N ASP A 191 -0.34 -26.19 -46.33
CA ASP A 191 -1.44 -27.17 -46.35
C ASP A 191 -2.66 -26.75 -47.20
N GLY A 192 -2.41 -26.07 -48.32
CA GLY A 192 -3.42 -25.55 -49.25
C GLY A 192 -4.12 -24.25 -48.81
N GLN A 193 -3.79 -23.68 -47.64
CA GLN A 193 -4.24 -22.37 -47.20
C GLN A 193 -3.22 -21.28 -47.57
N ILE A 194 -3.68 -20.22 -48.24
CA ILE A 194 -2.85 -19.05 -48.58
C ILE A 194 -2.89 -18.05 -47.42
N TYR A 195 -1.74 -17.81 -46.82
CA TYR A 195 -1.48 -16.77 -45.81
C TYR A 195 -0.80 -15.57 -46.45
N CYS A 196 -1.10 -14.37 -45.96
CA CYS A 196 -0.59 -13.08 -46.39
C CYS A 196 0.04 -12.34 -45.20
N LEU A 197 0.82 -11.29 -45.47
CA LEU A 197 1.20 -10.33 -44.44
C LEU A 197 -0.04 -9.70 -43.80
N GLU A 198 0.05 -9.39 -42.51
CA GLU A 198 -1.01 -8.88 -41.62
C GLU A 198 -2.15 -9.86 -41.28
N ASP A 199 -2.22 -11.05 -41.87
CA ASP A 199 -3.12 -12.11 -41.38
C ASP A 199 -2.74 -12.51 -39.94
N ASP A 200 -3.76 -12.84 -39.15
CA ASP A 200 -3.58 -13.48 -37.84
C ASP A 200 -3.72 -15.02 -38.00
N ALA A 201 -2.94 -15.79 -37.25
CA ALA A 201 -2.87 -17.24 -37.40
C ALA A 201 -2.48 -17.96 -36.10
N HIS A 202 -2.89 -19.24 -35.99
CA HIS A 202 -2.31 -20.17 -35.04
C HIS A 202 -0.95 -20.68 -35.52
N VAL A 203 0.01 -20.77 -34.59
CA VAL A 203 1.34 -21.35 -34.81
C VAL A 203 1.51 -22.55 -33.89
N LYS A 204 1.98 -23.66 -34.46
CA LYS A 204 2.00 -24.96 -33.82
C LYS A 204 2.82 -24.99 -32.53
N ALA A 205 2.19 -25.38 -31.43
CA ALA A 205 2.88 -25.57 -30.16
C ALA A 205 3.53 -26.97 -30.02
N ALA A 206 4.14 -27.22 -28.85
CA ALA A 206 4.65 -28.55 -28.51
C ALA A 206 3.50 -29.53 -28.20
N ASP A 207 3.73 -30.84 -28.41
CA ASP A 207 2.69 -31.87 -28.21
C ASP A 207 2.08 -31.82 -26.80
N GLY A 208 0.81 -31.43 -26.71
CA GLY A 208 0.05 -31.32 -25.46
C GLY A 208 -0.16 -29.89 -24.94
N GLU A 209 0.50 -28.89 -25.52
CA GLU A 209 0.24 -27.47 -25.28
C GLU A 209 -0.85 -26.92 -26.24
N GLU A 210 -1.39 -25.73 -25.94
CA GLU A 210 -2.25 -25.02 -26.90
C GLU A 210 -1.43 -24.23 -27.93
N ASP A 211 -1.89 -24.22 -29.19
CA ASP A 211 -1.26 -23.44 -30.26
C ASP A 211 -1.17 -21.94 -29.93
N TYR A 212 0.00 -21.38 -30.23
CA TYR A 212 0.30 -19.96 -30.09
C TYR A 212 -0.55 -19.13 -31.06
N ILE A 213 -0.73 -17.85 -30.78
CA ILE A 213 -1.49 -16.92 -31.61
C ILE A 213 -0.53 -15.83 -32.09
N CYS A 214 -0.49 -15.57 -33.40
CA CYS A 214 0.38 -14.55 -33.99
C CYS A 214 -0.35 -13.68 -35.02
N LYS A 215 0.27 -12.52 -35.30
CA LYS A 215 0.13 -11.74 -36.52
C LYS A 215 1.37 -11.98 -37.39
N ILE A 216 1.18 -12.19 -38.68
CA ILE A 216 2.29 -12.45 -39.62
C ILE A 216 2.84 -11.13 -40.15
N VAL A 217 4.08 -10.77 -39.76
CA VAL A 217 4.68 -9.46 -40.09
C VAL A 217 5.77 -9.49 -41.17
N GLU A 218 6.39 -10.66 -41.39
CA GLU A 218 7.36 -10.90 -42.47
C GLU A 218 7.18 -12.29 -43.09
N PHE A 219 7.48 -12.43 -44.38
CA PHE A 219 7.69 -13.71 -45.08
C PHE A 219 9.01 -13.61 -45.85
N PHE A 220 9.95 -14.54 -45.66
CA PHE A 220 11.25 -14.47 -46.32
C PHE A 220 11.90 -15.84 -46.59
N GLU A 221 12.68 -15.91 -47.66
CA GLU A 221 13.67 -16.98 -47.85
C GLU A 221 14.98 -16.54 -47.18
N ALA A 222 15.52 -17.35 -46.28
CA ALA A 222 16.79 -17.09 -45.62
C ALA A 222 17.99 -17.37 -46.54
N VAL A 223 19.18 -16.90 -46.15
CA VAL A 223 20.42 -17.09 -46.94
C VAL A 223 20.87 -18.56 -47.05
N ASP A 224 20.34 -19.46 -46.22
CA ASP A 224 20.55 -20.91 -46.31
C ASP A 224 19.53 -21.63 -47.22
N GLY A 225 18.52 -20.92 -47.74
CA GLY A 225 17.45 -21.44 -48.59
C GLY A 225 16.22 -21.96 -47.84
N MET A 226 16.19 -21.87 -46.50
CA MET A 226 15.01 -22.20 -45.71
C MET A 226 13.96 -21.09 -45.78
N GLN A 227 12.68 -21.45 -45.65
CA GLN A 227 11.55 -20.54 -45.79
C GLN A 227 10.93 -20.22 -44.42
N TYR A 228 10.84 -18.93 -44.10
CA TYR A 228 10.45 -18.42 -42.79
C TYR A 228 9.31 -17.41 -42.90
N PHE A 229 8.60 -17.25 -41.79
CA PHE A 229 7.80 -16.08 -41.47
C PHE A 229 8.21 -15.53 -40.11
N THR A 230 7.97 -14.24 -39.88
CA THR A 230 8.13 -13.64 -38.55
C THR A 230 6.75 -13.46 -37.92
N ALA A 231 6.61 -14.01 -36.72
CA ALA A 231 5.40 -14.01 -35.93
C ALA A 231 5.48 -12.90 -34.88
N GLN A 232 4.59 -11.91 -34.92
CA GLN A 232 4.35 -11.00 -33.79
C GLN A 232 3.31 -11.65 -32.87
N TRP A 233 3.65 -11.88 -31.60
CA TRP A 233 2.83 -12.72 -30.73
C TRP A 233 1.65 -11.99 -30.08
N PHE A 234 0.51 -12.69 -30.02
CA PHE A 234 -0.59 -12.38 -29.11
C PHE A 234 -0.53 -13.32 -27.90
N TYR A 235 -0.68 -12.74 -26.71
CA TYR A 235 -0.77 -13.48 -25.45
C TYR A 235 -2.23 -13.65 -25.03
N ARG A 236 -2.64 -14.86 -24.67
CA ARG A 236 -3.84 -15.09 -23.84
C ARG A 236 -3.52 -14.65 -22.41
N ALA A 237 -4.53 -14.38 -21.58
CA ALA A 237 -4.33 -14.00 -20.18
C ALA A 237 -3.40 -14.95 -19.41
N LYS A 238 -3.58 -16.27 -19.55
CA LYS A 238 -2.71 -17.30 -18.95
C LYS A 238 -1.26 -17.31 -19.44
N ASP A 239 -0.96 -16.74 -20.60
CA ASP A 239 0.39 -16.74 -21.18
C ASP A 239 1.23 -15.61 -20.57
N THR A 240 0.57 -14.51 -20.17
CA THR A 240 1.16 -13.35 -19.47
C THR A 240 1.66 -13.72 -18.06
N VAL A 241 2.07 -12.72 -17.26
CA VAL A 241 2.39 -12.92 -15.83
C VAL A 241 1.20 -13.40 -14.99
N ILE A 242 -0.06 -13.20 -15.42
CA ILE A 242 -1.29 -13.52 -14.67
C ILE A 242 -1.42 -15.03 -14.41
N LYS A 243 -0.98 -15.87 -15.34
CA LYS A 243 -1.04 -17.34 -15.28
C LYS A 243 -2.47 -17.82 -14.93
N THR A 244 -2.64 -18.57 -13.85
CA THR A 244 -3.90 -19.23 -13.43
C THR A 244 -4.98 -18.27 -12.90
N HIS A 245 -4.81 -16.96 -13.04
CA HIS A 245 -5.75 -15.94 -12.56
C HIS A 245 -6.56 -15.31 -13.70
N ASP A 246 -6.77 -16.07 -14.79
CA ASP A 246 -7.48 -15.64 -15.99
C ASP A 246 -9.01 -15.74 -15.88
N GLN A 247 -9.58 -16.23 -14.76
CA GLN A 247 -11.03 -16.37 -14.58
C GLN A 247 -11.80 -15.04 -14.64
N PHE A 248 -11.12 -13.91 -14.44
CA PHE A 248 -11.70 -12.57 -14.55
C PHE A 248 -11.67 -12.00 -15.98
N ILE A 249 -11.10 -12.75 -16.94
CA ILE A 249 -10.84 -12.29 -18.30
C ILE A 249 -11.55 -13.19 -19.31
N ASP A 250 -12.22 -12.57 -20.28
CA ASP A 250 -12.88 -13.25 -21.40
C ASP A 250 -11.85 -14.10 -22.19
N LYS A 251 -12.14 -15.39 -22.39
CA LYS A 251 -11.23 -16.33 -23.08
C LYS A 251 -11.01 -16.02 -24.55
N LYS A 252 -11.84 -15.17 -25.16
CA LYS A 252 -11.60 -14.58 -26.50
C LYS A 252 -10.68 -13.36 -26.46
N ARG A 253 -10.39 -12.78 -25.29
CA ARG A 253 -9.52 -11.61 -25.18
C ARG A 253 -8.05 -12.04 -25.21
N VAL A 254 -7.31 -11.45 -26.13
CA VAL A 254 -5.85 -11.59 -26.25
C VAL A 254 -5.19 -10.22 -26.19
N PHE A 255 -3.87 -10.20 -26.02
CA PHE A 255 -3.06 -8.99 -25.86
C PHE A 255 -1.91 -9.01 -26.85
N LEU A 256 -1.82 -8.00 -27.73
CA LEU A 256 -0.76 -7.91 -28.73
C LEU A 256 0.58 -7.55 -28.06
N SER A 257 1.68 -8.21 -28.42
CA SER A 257 3.00 -7.90 -27.88
C SER A 257 3.94 -7.30 -28.93
N GLU A 258 5.05 -6.72 -28.48
CA GLU A 258 6.16 -6.25 -29.33
C GLU A 258 7.16 -7.38 -29.65
N ILE A 259 7.01 -8.55 -29.01
CA ILE A 259 7.89 -9.71 -29.21
C ILE A 259 7.61 -10.34 -30.57
N MET A 260 8.68 -10.56 -31.33
CA MET A 260 8.67 -11.15 -32.66
C MET A 260 9.71 -12.26 -32.77
N ASP A 261 9.33 -13.42 -33.29
CA ASP A 261 10.21 -14.57 -33.50
C ASP A 261 10.13 -15.10 -34.94
N ASP A 262 11.24 -15.64 -35.44
CA ASP A 262 11.34 -16.25 -36.77
C ASP A 262 10.99 -17.74 -36.72
N ASN A 263 9.97 -18.11 -37.48
CA ASN A 263 9.36 -19.44 -37.48
C ASN A 263 9.37 -20.04 -38.90
N PRO A 264 9.72 -21.32 -39.09
CA PRO A 264 9.54 -22.02 -40.36
C PRO A 264 8.07 -21.99 -40.81
N ILE A 265 7.80 -21.86 -42.12
CA ILE A 265 6.42 -21.71 -42.63
C ILE A 265 5.51 -22.93 -42.36
N ASP A 266 6.08 -24.13 -42.20
CA ASP A 266 5.36 -25.36 -41.85
C ASP A 266 4.85 -25.39 -40.39
N CYS A 267 5.11 -24.33 -39.62
CA CYS A 267 4.56 -24.13 -38.28
C CYS A 267 3.21 -23.38 -38.27
N LEU A 268 2.74 -22.84 -39.40
CA LEU A 268 1.40 -22.22 -39.51
C LEU A 268 0.30 -23.29 -39.54
N VAL A 269 -0.72 -23.17 -38.70
CA VAL A 269 -1.77 -24.18 -38.51
C VAL A 269 -3.08 -23.79 -39.17
N ILE A 270 -3.65 -22.65 -38.79
CA ILE A 270 -4.91 -22.13 -39.34
C ILE A 270 -4.98 -20.61 -39.17
N LYS A 271 -5.57 -19.92 -40.15
CA LYS A 271 -5.95 -18.50 -40.01
C LYS A 271 -6.95 -18.25 -38.88
N LEU A 272 -6.83 -17.10 -38.25
CA LEU A 272 -7.73 -16.59 -37.22
C LEU A 272 -8.31 -15.24 -37.66
N LYS A 273 -9.54 -14.95 -37.22
CA LYS A 273 -10.14 -13.62 -37.34
C LYS A 273 -10.04 -12.91 -36.00
N ILE A 274 -8.95 -12.17 -35.81
CA ILE A 274 -8.73 -11.35 -34.61
C ILE A 274 -9.19 -9.91 -34.88
N VAL A 275 -9.95 -9.34 -33.94
CA VAL A 275 -10.53 -7.99 -34.11
C VAL A 275 -9.89 -6.99 -33.13
N PRO A 276 -9.24 -5.91 -33.60
CA PRO A 276 -8.86 -4.80 -32.74
C PRO A 276 -10.11 -4.07 -32.24
N VAL A 277 -10.10 -3.70 -30.96
CA VAL A 277 -11.20 -2.99 -30.29
C VAL A 277 -10.64 -1.72 -29.66
N PRO A 278 -10.69 -0.57 -30.37
CA PRO A 278 -10.26 0.72 -29.83
C PRO A 278 -10.95 1.08 -28.52
N SER A 279 -10.25 1.79 -27.62
CA SER A 279 -10.79 2.18 -26.31
C SER A 279 -12.09 3.00 -26.45
N ASN A 280 -12.14 3.91 -27.41
CA ASN A 280 -13.29 4.75 -27.77
C ASN A 280 -14.42 4.02 -28.55
N ALA A 281 -14.29 2.73 -28.86
CA ALA A 281 -15.31 2.01 -29.62
C ALA A 281 -16.63 1.88 -28.84
N THR A 282 -17.75 1.95 -29.56
CA THR A 282 -19.11 1.89 -28.97
C THR A 282 -19.42 0.51 -28.37
N LEU A 283 -20.37 0.44 -27.43
CA LEU A 283 -20.83 -0.83 -26.84
C LEU A 283 -21.29 -1.81 -27.93
N GLN A 284 -22.08 -1.33 -28.90
CA GLN A 284 -22.52 -2.13 -30.04
C GLN A 284 -21.35 -2.67 -30.88
N PHE A 285 -20.26 -1.90 -31.07
CA PHE A 285 -19.06 -2.43 -31.74
C PHE A 285 -18.37 -3.50 -30.88
N LYS A 286 -18.23 -3.27 -29.58
CA LYS A 286 -17.60 -4.19 -28.62
C LYS A 286 -18.35 -5.53 -28.53
N GLU A 287 -19.69 -5.51 -28.54
CA GLU A 287 -20.56 -6.69 -28.58
C GLU A 287 -20.48 -7.43 -29.93
N ASN A 288 -20.54 -6.70 -31.04
CA ASN A 288 -20.44 -7.28 -32.39
C ASN A 288 -19.06 -7.89 -32.66
N ALA A 289 -17.99 -7.29 -32.14
CA ALA A 289 -16.64 -7.85 -32.21
C ALA A 289 -16.57 -9.19 -31.48
N LYS A 290 -16.87 -9.23 -30.17
CA LYS A 290 -16.90 -10.46 -29.34
C LYS A 290 -17.71 -11.60 -29.96
N SER A 291 -18.84 -11.28 -30.57
CA SER A 291 -19.74 -12.26 -31.20
C SER A 291 -19.19 -12.83 -32.52
N ASN A 292 -18.54 -11.98 -33.35
CA ASN A 292 -18.19 -12.32 -34.73
C ASN A 292 -16.66 -12.50 -34.98
N CYS A 293 -15.86 -12.62 -33.93
CA CYS A 293 -14.42 -12.90 -33.99
C CYS A 293 -14.08 -14.27 -33.41
N ASP A 294 -12.88 -14.78 -33.71
CA ASP A 294 -12.30 -15.89 -32.94
C ASP A 294 -11.70 -15.33 -31.63
N PHE A 295 -10.91 -14.26 -31.76
CA PHE A 295 -10.33 -13.50 -30.66
C PHE A 295 -10.48 -11.98 -30.88
N TYR A 296 -10.32 -11.20 -29.82
CA TYR A 296 -10.26 -9.73 -29.91
C TYR A 296 -9.20 -9.17 -28.96
N TYR A 297 -8.71 -7.96 -29.25
CA TYR A 297 -7.76 -7.26 -28.39
C TYR A 297 -8.05 -5.76 -28.34
N ASP A 298 -8.00 -5.20 -27.14
CA ASP A 298 -8.16 -3.78 -26.83
C ASP A 298 -6.93 -3.19 -26.10
N MET A 299 -5.96 -4.06 -25.81
CA MET A 299 -4.72 -3.74 -25.11
C MET A 299 -3.51 -4.47 -25.71
N MET A 300 -2.34 -3.87 -25.54
CA MET A 300 -1.03 -4.51 -25.72
C MET A 300 -0.51 -5.06 -24.38
N TYR A 301 0.32 -6.10 -24.43
CA TYR A 301 1.06 -6.64 -23.29
C TYR A 301 2.57 -6.56 -23.52
N LEU A 302 3.25 -5.85 -22.62
CA LEU A 302 4.71 -5.68 -22.60
C LEU A 302 5.30 -6.39 -21.37
N LEU A 303 6.37 -7.17 -21.56
CA LEU A 303 7.06 -7.83 -20.43
C LEU A 303 7.61 -6.84 -19.38
N PRO A 304 8.25 -5.71 -19.74
CA PRO A 304 8.72 -4.73 -18.76
C PRO A 304 7.58 -4.22 -17.89
N TYR A 305 7.76 -4.32 -16.57
CA TYR A 305 6.78 -3.90 -15.56
C TYR A 305 5.41 -4.60 -15.70
N SER A 306 5.34 -5.73 -16.41
CA SER A 306 4.12 -6.49 -16.70
C SER A 306 2.99 -5.61 -17.22
N SER A 307 3.28 -4.75 -18.19
CA SER A 307 2.40 -3.64 -18.57
C SER A 307 1.31 -4.05 -19.57
N PHE A 308 0.05 -3.80 -19.19
CA PHE A 308 -1.14 -3.85 -20.05
C PHE A 308 -1.55 -2.42 -20.42
N LEU A 309 -1.43 -2.06 -21.70
CA LEU A 309 -1.65 -0.71 -22.21
C LEU A 309 -2.80 -0.68 -23.22
N SER A 310 -3.70 0.30 -23.16
CA SER A 310 -4.76 0.43 -24.17
C SER A 310 -4.19 0.81 -25.53
N LEU A 311 -4.81 0.27 -26.59
CA LEU A 311 -4.45 0.61 -27.97
C LEU A 311 -4.59 2.13 -28.22
N PRO A 312 -3.72 2.73 -29.06
CA PRO A 312 -3.91 4.10 -29.53
C PRO A 312 -5.28 4.28 -30.22
N PRO A 313 -5.92 5.47 -30.12
CA PRO A 313 -7.14 5.75 -30.86
C PRO A 313 -6.87 5.82 -32.37
N ASP A 314 -7.79 5.29 -33.17
CA ASP A 314 -7.67 5.24 -34.63
C ASP A 314 -7.56 6.63 -35.28
N SER A 315 -6.39 6.90 -35.86
CA SER A 315 -6.11 8.10 -36.68
C SER A 315 -6.84 8.10 -38.04
N SER A 316 -7.59 7.05 -38.34
CA SER A 316 -8.31 6.80 -39.59
C SER A 316 -9.81 7.16 -39.53
N SER A 317 -10.31 7.62 -38.39
CA SER A 317 -11.71 8.04 -38.24
C SER A 317 -11.91 9.50 -38.68
N PRO A 318 -12.64 9.77 -39.80
CA PRO A 318 -12.98 11.15 -40.16
C PRO A 318 -13.97 11.71 -39.13
N VAL A 319 -13.67 12.88 -38.58
CA VAL A 319 -14.47 13.52 -37.53
C VAL A 319 -15.88 13.80 -38.06
N SER A 320 -16.85 12.99 -37.67
CA SER A 320 -18.25 13.13 -38.09
C SER A 320 -18.86 14.36 -37.42
N SER A 321 -19.03 15.43 -38.20
CA SER A 321 -19.47 16.74 -37.73
C SER A 321 -20.95 16.75 -37.34
N SER A 322 -21.27 16.33 -36.12
CA SER A 322 -22.55 16.61 -35.47
C SER A 322 -22.59 18.06 -34.97
N SER A 323 -22.62 19.00 -35.90
CA SER A 323 -22.44 20.43 -35.66
C SER A 323 -23.74 21.13 -35.24
N THR A 324 -23.96 21.32 -33.94
CA THR A 324 -24.85 22.37 -33.44
C THR A 324 -24.01 23.63 -33.25
N ILE A 325 -23.86 24.43 -34.31
CA ILE A 325 -23.03 25.63 -34.29
C ILE A 325 -23.67 26.71 -33.42
N SER A 326 -22.92 27.25 -32.46
CA SER A 326 -23.18 28.55 -31.87
C SER A 326 -21.88 29.36 -31.76
N SER A 327 -21.54 30.05 -32.84
CA SER A 327 -20.60 31.18 -32.94
C SER A 327 -19.25 31.06 -32.22
N GLU A 328 -18.18 30.94 -33.01
CA GLU A 328 -16.83 31.29 -32.56
C GLU A 328 -16.80 32.74 -32.05
N ASN A 329 -16.32 32.93 -30.82
CA ASN A 329 -15.64 34.13 -30.38
C ASN A 329 -14.72 33.77 -29.20
N ASP A 330 -13.67 34.56 -29.04
CA ASP A 330 -12.54 34.35 -28.14
C ASP A 330 -12.94 34.16 -26.65
N ALA A 331 -12.07 33.51 -25.86
CA ALA A 331 -12.22 33.07 -24.47
C ALA A 331 -13.06 31.79 -24.21
N GLY A 332 -12.49 30.61 -24.50
CA GLY A 332 -13.05 29.29 -24.18
C GLY A 332 -12.15 28.35 -23.34
N GLU A 333 -10.82 28.51 -23.35
CA GLU A 333 -9.87 27.66 -22.59
C GLU A 333 -9.83 28.02 -21.09
N VAL A 334 -10.97 27.84 -20.40
CA VAL A 334 -11.13 28.27 -18.99
C VAL A 334 -11.29 27.06 -18.06
N LYS A 335 -10.15 26.60 -17.54
CA LYS A 335 -10.01 25.92 -16.22
C LYS A 335 -10.53 24.47 -16.06
N GLU A 336 -10.14 23.53 -16.91
CA GLU A 336 -10.13 22.11 -16.47
C GLU A 336 -8.96 21.84 -15.50
N HIS A 337 -7.80 22.49 -15.71
CA HIS A 337 -6.61 22.37 -14.85
C HIS A 337 -6.78 22.82 -13.38
N ASN A 338 -7.85 23.56 -13.04
CA ASN A 338 -8.11 24.03 -11.67
C ASN A 338 -9.20 23.22 -10.94
N LEU A 339 -9.69 22.12 -11.53
CA LEU A 339 -10.66 21.26 -10.85
C LEU A 339 -9.94 20.33 -9.85
N GLU A 340 -10.36 20.42 -8.59
CA GLU A 340 -9.92 19.54 -7.50
C GLU A 340 -10.18 18.07 -7.86
N LYS A 341 -9.18 17.22 -7.61
CA LYS A 341 -9.23 15.79 -7.87
C LYS A 341 -9.36 15.03 -6.56
N LYS A 342 -10.37 14.17 -6.46
CA LYS A 342 -10.75 13.53 -5.20
C LYS A 342 -10.08 12.16 -5.05
N LEU A 343 -9.34 11.99 -3.97
CA LEU A 343 -8.69 10.73 -3.61
C LEU A 343 -9.41 10.06 -2.42
N LEU A 344 -9.53 8.72 -2.50
CA LEU A 344 -9.94 7.83 -1.41
C LEU A 344 -8.73 6.96 -1.00
N ASP A 345 -8.37 6.98 0.28
CA ASP A 345 -7.27 6.19 0.84
C ASP A 345 -7.83 5.03 1.68
N LEU A 346 -7.59 3.79 1.25
CA LEU A 346 -8.07 2.56 1.90
C LEU A 346 -6.92 1.87 2.67
N TYR A 347 -7.18 1.48 3.92
CA TYR A 347 -6.12 1.02 4.83
C TYR A 347 -5.04 2.12 5.00
N SER A 348 -5.52 3.35 5.17
CA SER A 348 -4.71 4.58 5.08
C SER A 348 -3.66 4.70 6.19
N GLY A 349 -3.84 3.99 7.31
CA GLY A 349 -3.07 4.17 8.53
C GLY A 349 -3.07 5.63 8.96
N CYS A 350 -1.90 6.19 9.22
CA CYS A 350 -1.76 7.61 9.54
C CYS A 350 -1.77 8.54 8.31
N GLY A 351 -2.07 8.03 7.10
CA GLY A 351 -2.22 8.82 5.86
C GLY A 351 -0.94 9.08 5.08
N ALA A 352 0.13 8.32 5.30
CA ALA A 352 1.46 8.60 4.73
C ALA A 352 1.48 8.53 3.18
N MET A 353 0.78 7.55 2.59
CA MET A 353 0.72 7.38 1.14
C MET A 353 -0.08 8.49 0.48
N SER A 354 -1.32 8.74 0.92
CA SER A 354 -2.16 9.82 0.40
C SER A 354 -1.55 11.21 0.61
N THR A 355 -0.89 11.45 1.75
CA THR A 355 -0.07 12.67 1.97
C THR A 355 0.99 12.84 0.89
N GLY A 356 1.80 11.79 0.64
CA GLY A 356 2.83 11.84 -0.40
C GLY A 356 2.24 12.07 -1.79
N LEU A 357 1.19 11.32 -2.16
CA LEU A 357 0.52 11.46 -3.45
C LEU A 357 0.02 12.89 -3.68
N CYS A 358 -0.65 13.50 -2.69
CA CYS A 358 -1.14 14.86 -2.80
C CYS A 358 0.01 15.88 -2.89
N LEU A 359 1.05 15.76 -2.06
CA LEU A 359 2.26 16.61 -2.18
C LEU A 359 2.90 16.50 -3.57
N GLY A 360 2.95 15.29 -4.14
CA GLY A 360 3.53 15.04 -5.46
C GLY A 360 2.70 15.61 -6.60
N ALA A 361 1.39 15.40 -6.57
CA ALA A 361 0.48 15.90 -7.60
C ALA A 361 0.35 17.43 -7.56
N ASN A 362 0.24 18.00 -6.36
CA ASN A 362 0.15 19.45 -6.16
C ASN A 362 1.45 20.15 -6.59
N SER A 363 2.63 19.55 -6.33
CA SER A 363 3.93 20.03 -6.85
C SER A 363 4.06 19.96 -8.38
N ASN A 364 3.12 19.33 -9.07
CA ASN A 364 2.97 19.31 -10.52
C ASN A 364 1.62 19.92 -10.94
N GLY A 365 1.10 20.91 -10.20
CA GLY A 365 -0.07 21.71 -10.62
C GLY A 365 -1.33 20.91 -10.91
N VAL A 366 -1.56 19.79 -10.20
CA VAL A 366 -2.83 19.07 -10.17
C VAL A 366 -3.28 19.01 -8.73
N LYS A 367 -4.35 19.74 -8.37
CA LYS A 367 -4.86 19.82 -7.00
C LYS A 367 -5.53 18.50 -6.60
N LEU A 368 -4.74 17.55 -6.10
CA LEU A 368 -5.20 16.28 -5.54
C LEU A 368 -5.45 16.45 -4.03
N VAL A 369 -6.60 15.99 -3.56
CA VAL A 369 -7.01 16.09 -2.16
C VAL A 369 -7.54 14.73 -1.69
N THR A 370 -6.99 14.23 -0.58
CA THR A 370 -7.53 13.09 0.18
C THR A 370 -8.92 13.48 0.71
N LYS A 371 -9.99 13.12 -0.02
CA LYS A 371 -11.34 13.53 0.38
C LYS A 371 -11.98 12.56 1.37
N TRP A 372 -11.62 11.28 1.26
CA TRP A 372 -12.04 10.22 2.17
C TRP A 372 -10.85 9.34 2.56
N ALA A 373 -10.85 8.84 3.78
CA ALA A 373 -9.88 7.86 4.24
C ALA A 373 -10.55 6.83 5.16
N VAL A 374 -10.16 5.56 5.05
CA VAL A 374 -10.73 4.44 5.82
C VAL A 374 -9.61 3.62 6.43
N ASP A 375 -9.64 3.47 7.76
CA ASP A 375 -8.79 2.55 8.52
C ASP A 375 -9.58 2.01 9.74
N LEU A 376 -9.04 1.02 10.44
CA LEU A 376 -9.64 0.39 11.61
C LEU A 376 -8.97 0.85 12.93
N ASN A 377 -7.78 1.42 12.86
CA ASN A 377 -7.04 1.92 14.02
C ASN A 377 -7.43 3.37 14.31
N SER A 378 -8.13 3.60 15.43
CA SER A 378 -8.60 4.92 15.84
C SER A 378 -7.49 5.96 15.94
N PHE A 379 -6.31 5.60 16.49
CA PHE A 379 -5.18 6.50 16.61
C PHE A 379 -4.56 6.85 15.24
N ALA A 380 -4.61 5.92 14.29
CA ALA A 380 -4.19 6.16 12.91
C ALA A 380 -5.16 7.12 12.21
N CYS A 381 -6.47 6.89 12.33
CA CYS A 381 -7.53 7.80 11.88
C CYS A 381 -7.39 9.20 12.50
N ASP A 382 -7.19 9.31 13.81
CA ASP A 382 -7.03 10.58 14.52
C ASP A 382 -5.77 11.33 14.07
N SER A 383 -4.68 10.60 13.81
CA SER A 383 -3.45 11.18 13.26
C SER A 383 -3.66 11.70 11.83
N LEU A 384 -4.39 10.97 11.00
CA LEU A 384 -4.74 11.41 9.65
C LEU A 384 -5.62 12.68 9.72
N ARG A 385 -6.68 12.67 10.54
CA ARG A 385 -7.63 13.79 10.72
C ARG A 385 -6.97 15.03 11.31
N LEU A 386 -5.99 14.88 12.21
CA LEU A 386 -5.19 15.97 12.77
C LEU A 386 -4.28 16.64 11.72
N ASN A 387 -3.89 15.91 10.67
CA ASN A 387 -3.08 16.45 9.58
C ASN A 387 -3.92 16.90 8.38
N HIS A 388 -5.09 16.30 8.12
CA HIS A 388 -5.94 16.59 6.96
C HIS A 388 -7.39 16.79 7.44
N PRO A 389 -7.72 17.92 8.09
CA PRO A 389 -9.05 18.19 8.63
C PRO A 389 -10.15 18.32 7.57
N GLU A 390 -9.79 18.45 6.29
CA GLU A 390 -10.70 18.43 5.13
C GLU A 390 -11.18 17.03 4.72
N THR A 391 -10.47 15.98 5.18
CA THR A 391 -10.72 14.57 4.86
C THR A 391 -11.83 14.00 5.74
N GLN A 392 -12.77 13.26 5.13
CA GLN A 392 -13.71 12.42 5.85
C GLN A 392 -13.01 11.13 6.29
N VAL A 393 -12.47 11.12 7.51
CA VAL A 393 -11.69 10.00 8.06
C VAL A 393 -12.59 9.07 8.88
N ARG A 394 -12.87 7.89 8.33
CA ARG A 394 -13.77 6.88 8.88
C ARG A 394 -12.99 5.76 9.58
N ASN A 395 -13.44 5.38 10.77
CA ASN A 395 -12.83 4.37 11.62
C ASN A 395 -13.69 3.09 11.62
N GLU A 396 -13.56 2.28 10.57
CA GLU A 396 -14.41 1.11 10.29
C GLU A 396 -13.71 0.11 9.37
N TYR A 397 -14.23 -1.12 9.25
CA TYR A 397 -13.71 -2.11 8.31
C TYR A 397 -14.00 -1.70 6.86
N ALA A 398 -13.07 -1.97 5.94
CA ALA A 398 -13.26 -1.70 4.51
C ALA A 398 -14.45 -2.50 3.90
N SER A 399 -14.77 -3.68 4.44
CA SER A 399 -15.96 -4.46 4.08
C SER A 399 -17.27 -3.74 4.44
N ASP A 400 -17.25 -3.05 5.56
CA ASP A 400 -18.40 -2.38 6.14
C ASP A 400 -18.59 -1.05 5.43
N PHE A 401 -17.50 -0.32 5.15
CA PHE A 401 -17.49 0.81 4.23
C PHE A 401 -18.05 0.43 2.84
N LEU A 402 -17.60 -0.67 2.23
CA LEU A 402 -18.14 -1.14 0.94
C LEU A 402 -19.67 -1.42 1.01
N SER A 403 -20.15 -1.88 2.15
CA SER A 403 -21.58 -2.13 2.38
C SER A 403 -22.35 -0.82 2.59
N LEU A 404 -21.78 0.10 3.37
CA LEU A 404 -22.26 1.48 3.54
C LEU A 404 -22.36 2.23 2.21
N LEU A 405 -21.40 2.08 1.29
CA LEU A 405 -21.45 2.69 -0.04
C LEU A 405 -22.64 2.18 -0.89
N LYS A 406 -22.97 0.88 -0.77
CA LYS A 406 -24.11 0.27 -1.46
C LYS A 406 -25.45 0.75 -0.88
N GLU A 407 -25.55 0.87 0.45
CA GLU A 407 -26.73 1.46 1.10
C GLU A 407 -26.85 2.97 0.83
N TRP A 408 -25.75 3.72 0.86
CA TRP A 408 -25.71 5.15 0.54
C TRP A 408 -26.22 5.44 -0.87
N MET A 409 -25.88 4.60 -1.85
CA MET A 409 -26.42 4.68 -3.21
C MET A 409 -27.94 4.44 -3.23
N GLN A 410 -28.48 3.49 -2.44
CA GLN A 410 -29.92 3.28 -2.30
C GLN A 410 -30.61 4.49 -1.66
N LEU A 411 -30.07 5.01 -0.55
CA LEU A 411 -30.60 6.20 0.13
C LEU A 411 -30.65 7.42 -0.82
N CYS A 412 -29.56 7.73 -1.51
CA CYS A 412 -29.49 8.85 -2.46
C CYS A 412 -30.46 8.68 -3.64
N SER A 413 -30.67 7.44 -4.10
CA SER A 413 -31.69 7.13 -5.13
C SER A 413 -33.11 7.34 -4.60
N SER A 414 -33.37 6.95 -3.35
CA SER A 414 -34.67 7.08 -2.68
C SER A 414 -35.05 8.53 -2.40
N CYS A 415 -34.05 9.39 -2.14
CA CYS A 415 -34.22 10.83 -2.02
C CYS A 415 -34.27 11.57 -3.37
N SER A 416 -34.34 10.86 -4.50
CA SER A 416 -34.33 11.41 -5.87
C SER A 416 -33.10 12.26 -6.22
N LEU A 417 -32.00 12.10 -5.50
CA LEU A 417 -30.74 12.83 -5.72
C LEU A 417 -29.92 12.26 -6.87
N VAL A 418 -30.12 10.97 -7.18
CA VAL A 418 -29.39 10.21 -8.21
C VAL A 418 -30.38 9.46 -9.09
N LYS A 419 -30.20 9.50 -10.42
CA LYS A 419 -30.94 8.66 -11.35
C LYS A 419 -30.34 7.26 -11.37
N SER A 420 -31.03 6.31 -10.74
CA SER A 420 -30.57 4.93 -10.55
C SER A 420 -31.64 3.94 -10.98
N SER A 421 -31.22 2.74 -11.40
CA SER A 421 -32.10 1.58 -11.61
C SER A 421 -32.19 0.67 -10.38
N VAL A 422 -31.50 1.02 -9.29
CA VAL A 422 -31.57 0.33 -8.00
C VAL A 422 -32.91 0.68 -7.33
N PRO A 423 -33.64 -0.30 -6.74
CA PRO A 423 -34.90 -0.03 -6.05
C PRO A 423 -34.71 0.95 -4.87
N PRO A 424 -35.75 1.70 -4.46
CA PRO A 424 -35.68 2.55 -3.29
C PRO A 424 -35.50 1.72 -2.01
N HIS A 425 -34.74 2.28 -1.07
CA HIS A 425 -34.45 1.69 0.23
C HIS A 425 -35.75 1.44 1.01
N PRO A 426 -35.98 0.27 1.65
CA PRO A 426 -37.30 -0.11 2.16
C PRO A 426 -37.94 0.87 3.17
N HIS A 427 -37.09 1.60 3.90
CA HIS A 427 -37.46 2.57 4.94
C HIS A 427 -37.62 4.01 4.39
N LEU A 428 -37.22 4.25 3.14
CA LEU A 428 -37.45 5.50 2.39
C LEU A 428 -38.32 5.20 1.16
N LYS A 429 -39.53 4.69 1.39
CA LYS A 429 -40.57 4.71 0.38
C LYS A 429 -40.77 6.16 -0.09
N VAL A 430 -40.91 6.36 -1.39
CA VAL A 430 -41.05 7.69 -1.99
C VAL A 430 -42.28 8.37 -1.40
N ILE A 431 -42.05 9.39 -0.58
CA ILE A 431 -43.08 10.34 -0.17
C ILE A 431 -43.20 11.33 -1.34
N ASP A 432 -44.18 11.08 -2.21
CA ASP A 432 -44.62 12.03 -3.22
C ASP A 432 -45.12 13.32 -2.53
N GLU A 433 -45.00 14.47 -3.20
CA GLU A 433 -45.19 15.79 -2.58
C GLU A 433 -46.66 16.21 -2.51
N VAL A 434 -47.42 15.47 -1.69
CA VAL A 434 -48.78 15.75 -1.17
C VAL A 434 -48.89 14.96 0.16
N GLU A 435 -49.40 15.49 1.26
CA GLU A 435 -50.34 16.61 1.44
C GLU A 435 -49.83 17.66 2.45
N GLU A 436 -50.16 18.94 2.24
CA GLU A 436 -50.16 19.97 3.31
C GLU A 436 -51.46 19.84 4.12
N ASP A 437 -51.50 18.90 5.05
CA ASP A 437 -52.71 18.62 5.83
C ASP A 437 -52.83 19.60 7.02
N GLU A 438 -53.52 20.73 6.80
CA GLU A 438 -53.87 21.73 7.83
C GLU A 438 -54.92 21.20 8.84
N ASN A 439 -54.61 20.14 9.58
CA ASN A 439 -55.50 19.57 10.61
C ASN A 439 -54.76 19.34 11.94
N ALA A 440 -54.62 20.42 12.71
CA ALA A 440 -54.28 20.34 14.14
C ALA A 440 -55.53 20.00 14.97
N ASP A 441 -55.96 18.74 14.94
CA ASP A 441 -57.03 18.23 15.80
C ASP A 441 -56.51 17.99 17.23
N GLU A 442 -57.03 18.76 18.19
CA GLU A 442 -56.74 18.60 19.62
C GLU A 442 -57.48 17.37 20.19
N SER A 443 -56.92 16.18 19.96
CA SER A 443 -57.37 14.96 20.63
C SER A 443 -56.88 14.91 22.09
N GLU A 444 -57.70 15.41 23.03
CA GLU A 444 -57.57 15.01 24.44
C GLU A 444 -57.80 13.48 24.55
N ASP A 445 -56.76 12.70 24.86
CA ASP A 445 -56.94 11.34 25.39
C ASP A 445 -56.30 11.19 26.78
N SER A 446 -56.92 10.30 27.54
CA SER A 446 -56.71 9.94 28.92
C SER A 446 -55.34 9.33 29.21
N GLY A 447 -54.81 9.61 30.40
CA GLY A 447 -53.50 9.10 30.82
C GLY A 447 -53.51 7.60 31.18
N ASP A 448 -52.62 6.84 30.54
CA ASP A 448 -52.06 5.59 31.08
C ASP A 448 -50.58 5.83 31.45
N ASP A 449 -50.26 5.68 32.73
CA ASP A 449 -49.00 6.18 33.33
C ASP A 449 -47.83 5.22 33.06
N LYS A 450 -47.35 5.20 31.80
CA LYS A 450 -46.08 4.57 31.42
C LYS A 450 -45.02 5.63 31.21
N ARG A 451 -44.22 5.85 32.26
CA ARG A 451 -42.94 6.57 32.18
C ARG A 451 -41.91 5.78 31.38
N GLY A 452 -42.06 5.75 30.07
CA GLY A 452 -40.92 5.85 29.18
C GLY A 452 -40.48 7.31 29.16
N GLU A 453 -39.17 7.56 29.15
CA GLU A 453 -38.65 8.87 28.79
C GLU A 453 -38.72 8.98 27.26
N ASN A 454 -39.54 9.90 26.75
CA ASN A 454 -39.68 10.11 25.30
C ASN A 454 -38.50 10.96 24.81
N PHE A 455 -37.51 10.32 24.21
CA PHE A 455 -36.37 10.98 23.59
C PHE A 455 -36.75 11.46 22.16
N GLU A 456 -36.55 12.75 21.88
CA GLU A 456 -36.85 13.36 20.57
C GLU A 456 -35.56 13.56 19.76
N VAL A 457 -35.61 13.25 18.45
CA VAL A 457 -34.46 13.31 17.53
C VAL A 457 -34.24 14.74 17.02
N GLU A 458 -33.19 15.42 17.51
CA GLU A 458 -32.86 16.79 17.08
C GLU A 458 -32.15 16.79 15.72
N GLU A 459 -31.04 16.08 15.58
CA GLU A 459 -30.29 15.95 14.32
C GLU A 459 -29.68 14.54 14.16
N LEU A 460 -29.43 14.12 12.91
CA LEU A 460 -28.57 12.97 12.60
C LEU A 460 -27.17 13.50 12.23
N LEU A 461 -26.14 13.02 12.91
CA LEU A 461 -24.78 13.56 12.81
C LEU A 461 -23.89 12.75 11.86
N GLU A 462 -23.96 11.43 11.96
CA GLU A 462 -23.10 10.49 11.23
C GLU A 462 -23.91 9.27 10.74
N VAL A 463 -23.32 8.47 9.85
CA VAL A 463 -23.87 7.20 9.37
C VAL A 463 -22.74 6.17 9.25
N CYS A 464 -23.01 4.92 9.58
CA CYS A 464 -22.11 3.79 9.39
C CYS A 464 -22.88 2.52 9.00
N TYR A 465 -22.14 1.51 8.54
CA TYR A 465 -22.65 0.15 8.40
C TYR A 465 -21.85 -0.77 9.33
N GLY A 466 -22.46 -1.85 9.82
CA GLY A 466 -21.86 -2.77 10.77
C GLY A 466 -22.65 -2.82 12.08
N ASP A 467 -21.97 -3.07 13.19
CA ASP A 467 -22.56 -3.28 14.52
C ASP A 467 -21.90 -2.35 15.56
N PRO A 468 -22.11 -1.02 15.49
CA PRO A 468 -21.42 -0.04 16.34
C PRO A 468 -21.71 -0.23 17.85
N ASN A 469 -22.83 -0.87 18.18
CA ASN A 469 -23.25 -1.15 19.56
C ASN A 469 -22.82 -2.55 20.05
N ALA A 470 -22.09 -3.33 19.24
CA ALA A 470 -21.66 -4.71 19.53
C ALA A 470 -22.79 -5.68 19.95
N VAL A 471 -24.01 -5.46 19.43
CA VAL A 471 -25.22 -6.25 19.75
C VAL A 471 -25.43 -7.45 18.82
N LYS A 472 -24.43 -7.77 17.98
CA LYS A 472 -24.42 -8.83 16.96
C LYS A 472 -25.51 -8.65 15.89
N LYS A 473 -25.82 -7.40 15.53
CA LYS A 473 -26.77 -7.04 14.47
C LYS A 473 -26.11 -6.10 13.45
N PRO A 474 -25.33 -6.62 12.49
CA PRO A 474 -24.79 -5.80 11.41
C PRO A 474 -25.92 -5.21 10.56
N GLY A 475 -25.89 -3.90 10.33
CA GLY A 475 -26.89 -3.19 9.54
C GLY A 475 -26.48 -1.73 9.28
N LEU A 476 -27.42 -0.91 8.84
CA LEU A 476 -27.23 0.54 8.66
C LEU A 476 -27.63 1.29 9.94
N TYR A 477 -26.72 2.09 10.48
CA TYR A 477 -26.90 2.87 11.71
C TYR A 477 -26.62 4.35 11.48
N PHE A 478 -27.36 5.22 12.17
CA PHE A 478 -27.13 6.66 12.22
C PHE A 478 -26.78 7.10 13.63
N LYS A 479 -25.87 8.06 13.76
CA LYS A 479 -25.57 8.69 15.05
C LYS A 479 -26.58 9.81 15.28
N VAL A 480 -27.33 9.70 16.38
CA VAL A 480 -28.45 10.57 16.74
C VAL A 480 -27.99 11.59 17.79
N HIS A 481 -28.35 12.85 17.58
CA HIS A 481 -28.33 13.88 18.62
C HIS A 481 -29.73 14.02 19.22
N TRP A 482 -29.84 13.92 20.54
CA TRP A 482 -31.10 13.90 21.28
C TRP A 482 -31.45 15.30 21.81
N GLN A 483 -32.71 15.72 21.65
CA GLN A 483 -33.12 17.10 21.90
C GLN A 483 -32.94 17.51 23.37
N GLY A 484 -32.09 18.51 23.59
CA GLY A 484 -31.76 19.02 24.92
C GLY A 484 -30.68 18.26 25.69
N TYR A 485 -30.00 17.29 25.07
CA TYR A 485 -28.87 16.55 25.66
C TYR A 485 -27.51 17.09 25.18
N GLY A 486 -26.42 16.66 25.83
CA GLY A 486 -25.05 16.99 25.41
C GLY A 486 -24.51 16.02 24.36
N PRO A 487 -23.47 16.39 23.57
CA PRO A 487 -22.85 15.50 22.58
C PRO A 487 -22.25 14.20 23.16
N GLU A 488 -22.03 14.16 24.47
CA GLU A 488 -21.64 12.97 25.22
C GLU A 488 -22.74 11.88 25.31
N GLU A 489 -24.00 12.24 25.05
CA GLU A 489 -25.17 11.34 25.05
C GLU A 489 -25.60 10.91 23.64
N ASP A 490 -24.85 11.27 22.58
CA ASP A 490 -25.18 10.90 21.20
C ASP A 490 -25.09 9.36 21.00
N THR A 491 -26.18 8.69 20.61
CA THR A 491 -26.21 7.22 20.41
C THR A 491 -26.22 6.79 18.93
N TRP A 492 -25.85 5.54 18.66
CA TRP A 492 -25.99 4.93 17.32
C TRP A 492 -27.29 4.14 17.23
N GLU A 493 -28.27 4.63 16.47
CA GLU A 493 -29.56 3.97 16.28
C GLU A 493 -29.65 3.27 14.92
N PRO A 494 -30.23 2.06 14.83
CA PRO A 494 -30.45 1.38 13.56
C PRO A 494 -31.53 2.09 12.75
N ILE A 495 -31.47 2.03 11.41
CA ILE A 495 -32.49 2.64 10.54
C ILE A 495 -33.92 2.12 10.83
N ASP A 496 -34.06 0.88 11.30
CA ASP A 496 -35.32 0.30 11.78
C ASP A 496 -35.96 1.10 12.94
N GLY A 497 -35.13 1.63 13.84
CA GLY A 497 -35.58 2.43 15.00
C GLY A 497 -35.92 3.88 14.66
N LEU A 498 -35.55 4.33 13.47
CA LEU A 498 -35.80 5.69 12.96
C LEU A 498 -36.99 5.75 11.97
N SER A 499 -37.85 4.73 11.97
CA SER A 499 -39.03 4.61 11.08
C SER A 499 -39.96 5.82 11.14
N GLU A 500 -40.11 6.43 12.31
CA GLU A 500 -40.99 7.58 12.55
C GLU A 500 -40.34 8.93 12.15
N CYS A 501 -39.04 8.92 11.79
CA CYS A 501 -38.24 10.12 11.47
C CYS A 501 -37.77 10.22 9.99
N PRO A 502 -38.55 9.83 8.96
CA PRO A 502 -38.06 9.77 7.57
C PRO A 502 -37.68 11.14 7.00
N LYS A 503 -38.26 12.23 7.53
CA LYS A 503 -37.89 13.61 7.18
C LYS A 503 -36.44 13.93 7.59
N LYS A 504 -36.03 13.59 8.82
CA LYS A 504 -34.66 13.75 9.33
C LYS A 504 -33.65 12.94 8.51
N ILE A 505 -34.01 11.72 8.11
CA ILE A 505 -33.18 10.88 7.23
C ILE A 505 -33.04 11.54 5.83
N LYS A 506 -34.13 12.00 5.22
CA LYS A 506 -34.10 12.72 3.91
C LYS A 506 -33.26 13.99 3.98
N GLU A 507 -33.36 14.75 5.07
CA GLU A 507 -32.55 15.94 5.36
C GLU A 507 -31.05 15.59 5.47
N PHE A 508 -30.70 14.59 6.30
CA PHE A 508 -29.33 14.12 6.47
C PHE A 508 -28.71 13.63 5.16
N VAL A 509 -29.41 12.76 4.42
CA VAL A 509 -28.93 12.24 3.12
C VAL A 509 -28.73 13.39 2.13
N THR A 510 -29.64 14.36 2.09
CA THR A 510 -29.51 15.55 1.22
C THR A 510 -28.34 16.46 1.64
N LYS A 511 -28.10 16.63 2.95
CA LYS A 511 -26.97 17.38 3.52
C LYS A 511 -25.65 16.70 3.19
N GLY A 512 -25.54 15.39 3.47
CA GLY A 512 -24.36 14.57 3.22
C GLY A 512 -24.00 14.42 1.74
N PHE A 513 -25.00 14.26 0.86
CA PHE A 513 -24.80 14.21 -0.60
C PHE A 513 -24.17 15.52 -1.11
N LYS A 514 -24.74 16.68 -0.74
CA LYS A 514 -24.17 18.00 -1.08
C LYS A 514 -22.76 18.19 -0.50
N ALA A 515 -22.51 17.70 0.72
CA ALA A 515 -21.22 17.77 1.39
C ALA A 515 -20.15 16.78 0.85
N ASN A 516 -20.51 15.85 -0.05
CA ASN A 516 -19.67 14.73 -0.48
C ASN A 516 -19.22 13.85 0.71
N LEU A 517 -20.13 13.57 1.66
CA LEU A 517 -19.86 12.80 2.89
C LEU A 517 -19.34 11.39 2.61
N LEU A 518 -19.96 10.70 1.66
CA LEU A 518 -19.58 9.38 1.15
C LEU A 518 -19.55 9.44 -0.39
N PRO A 519 -18.57 8.80 -1.05
CA PRO A 519 -18.47 8.79 -2.51
C PRO A 519 -19.54 7.91 -3.15
N LEU A 520 -19.97 8.27 -4.35
CA LEU A 520 -20.74 7.40 -5.24
C LEU A 520 -19.86 6.98 -6.45
N PRO A 521 -20.28 5.98 -7.25
CA PRO A 521 -19.55 5.61 -8.46
C PRO A 521 -19.35 6.81 -9.40
N GLY A 522 -18.09 7.13 -9.73
CA GLY A 522 -17.70 8.32 -10.49
C GLY A 522 -17.32 9.57 -9.66
N ASP A 523 -17.50 9.59 -8.33
CA ASP A 523 -17.06 10.71 -7.48
C ASP A 523 -15.54 10.73 -7.21
N VAL A 524 -14.86 9.61 -7.43
CA VAL A 524 -13.47 9.36 -7.02
C VAL A 524 -12.55 9.36 -8.24
N ASP A 525 -11.60 10.29 -8.32
CA ASP A 525 -10.56 10.24 -9.36
C ASP A 525 -9.54 9.14 -9.08
N VAL A 526 -9.18 8.93 -7.80
CA VAL A 526 -8.07 8.06 -7.38
C VAL A 526 -8.46 7.22 -6.17
N ILE A 527 -8.24 5.91 -6.24
CA ILE A 527 -8.14 5.06 -5.04
C ILE A 527 -6.67 4.72 -4.81
N CYS A 528 -6.17 4.92 -3.59
CA CYS A 528 -4.95 4.26 -3.14
C CYS A 528 -5.22 3.35 -1.94
N GLY A 529 -4.35 2.37 -1.71
CA GLY A 529 -4.41 1.57 -0.49
C GLY A 529 -3.36 0.47 -0.38
N GLY A 530 -3.11 0.05 0.86
CA GLY A 530 -2.18 -1.03 1.20
C GLY A 530 -2.91 -2.21 1.85
N PRO A 531 -3.68 -3.02 1.10
CA PRO A 531 -4.49 -4.09 1.67
C PRO A 531 -3.62 -5.10 2.45
N PRO A 532 -3.87 -5.32 3.76
CA PRO A 532 -3.01 -6.14 4.58
C PRO A 532 -3.15 -7.62 4.22
N CYS A 533 -2.06 -8.22 3.75
CA CYS A 533 -1.94 -9.66 3.49
C CYS A 533 -1.06 -10.30 4.58
N GLN A 534 -1.62 -10.59 5.75
CA GLN A 534 -0.85 -11.13 6.88
C GLN A 534 -0.51 -12.63 6.74
N GLY A 535 -1.17 -13.36 5.83
CA GLY A 535 -0.93 -14.79 5.64
C GLY A 535 0.42 -15.09 4.94
N ILE A 536 0.94 -14.15 4.15
CA ILE A 536 2.12 -14.38 3.30
C ILE A 536 3.47 -14.01 3.93
N SER A 537 3.47 -13.28 5.04
CA SER A 537 4.64 -12.65 5.65
C SER A 537 5.07 -13.29 6.97
N GLY A 538 6.28 -12.96 7.44
CA GLY A 538 6.78 -13.39 8.75
C GLY A 538 6.78 -14.90 8.95
N PHE A 539 6.23 -15.37 10.07
CA PHE A 539 6.05 -16.80 10.35
C PHE A 539 4.87 -17.46 9.60
N ASN A 540 3.93 -16.67 9.05
CA ASN A 540 2.76 -17.22 8.36
C ASN A 540 3.09 -17.76 6.96
N ARG A 541 4.22 -17.37 6.36
CA ARG A 541 4.76 -17.74 5.02
C ARG A 541 4.89 -19.24 4.67
N PHE A 542 4.42 -20.13 5.54
CA PHE A 542 4.37 -21.58 5.37
C PHE A 542 2.96 -22.18 5.45
N ARG A 543 1.94 -21.40 5.82
CA ARG A 543 0.52 -21.80 5.86
C ARG A 543 -0.15 -21.58 4.49
N ASN A 544 -1.24 -22.31 4.24
CA ASN A 544 -2.17 -22.16 3.11
C ASN A 544 -1.56 -21.78 1.74
N LYS A 545 -0.47 -22.46 1.35
CA LYS A 545 0.23 -22.17 0.08
C LYS A 545 -0.62 -22.48 -1.17
N GLU A 546 -1.48 -23.48 -1.09
CA GLU A 546 -2.27 -23.97 -2.25
C GLU A 546 -3.37 -22.97 -2.64
N ASN A 547 -4.13 -22.46 -1.65
CA ASN A 547 -5.18 -21.46 -1.83
C ASN A 547 -4.95 -20.21 -0.95
N PRO A 548 -4.04 -19.28 -1.31
CA PRO A 548 -3.71 -18.12 -0.46
C PRO A 548 -4.86 -17.16 -0.16
N LEU A 549 -5.92 -17.13 -0.97
CA LEU A 549 -7.11 -16.28 -0.73
C LEU A 549 -8.16 -16.92 0.19
N GLU A 550 -8.06 -18.23 0.46
CA GLU A 550 -8.92 -18.90 1.45
C GLU A 550 -8.44 -18.66 2.89
N ASP A 551 -7.26 -18.05 3.07
CA ASP A 551 -6.83 -17.49 4.36
C ASP A 551 -7.52 -16.13 4.59
N PRO A 552 -8.38 -15.98 5.62
CA PRO A 552 -9.04 -14.70 5.93
C PRO A 552 -8.05 -13.54 6.13
N LYS A 553 -6.79 -13.84 6.51
CA LYS A 553 -5.71 -12.85 6.64
C LYS A 553 -5.27 -12.20 5.33
N ASN A 554 -5.77 -12.65 4.18
CA ASN A 554 -5.52 -12.07 2.86
C ASN A 554 -6.80 -11.54 2.19
N GLN A 555 -7.99 -11.72 2.79
CA GLN A 555 -9.30 -11.33 2.24
C GLN A 555 -9.39 -9.82 1.92
N GLN A 556 -8.63 -8.98 2.62
CA GLN A 556 -8.63 -7.52 2.40
C GLN A 556 -8.15 -7.12 0.98
N LEU A 557 -7.44 -8.00 0.27
CA LEU A 557 -7.10 -7.80 -1.15
C LEU A 557 -8.33 -7.93 -2.07
N ASP A 558 -9.24 -8.84 -1.75
CA ASP A 558 -10.52 -9.02 -2.46
C ASP A 558 -11.42 -7.80 -2.22
N VAL A 559 -11.58 -7.40 -0.95
CA VAL A 559 -12.34 -6.20 -0.54
C VAL A 559 -11.82 -4.91 -1.20
N PHE A 560 -10.50 -4.74 -1.30
CA PHE A 560 -9.91 -3.61 -2.02
C PHE A 560 -10.32 -3.59 -3.50
N MET A 561 -10.26 -4.75 -4.16
CA MET A 561 -10.63 -4.88 -5.57
C MET A 561 -12.13 -4.74 -5.80
N ASP A 562 -12.98 -5.12 -4.84
CA ASP A 562 -14.43 -4.89 -4.88
C ASP A 562 -14.80 -3.41 -4.74
N ILE A 563 -14.09 -2.64 -3.90
CA ILE A 563 -14.30 -1.18 -3.79
C ILE A 563 -13.87 -0.48 -5.09
N VAL A 564 -12.77 -0.93 -5.71
CA VAL A 564 -12.35 -0.48 -7.05
C VAL A 564 -13.35 -0.86 -8.14
N ASP A 565 -13.97 -2.04 -8.06
CA ASP A 565 -14.99 -2.49 -9.01
C ASP A 565 -16.29 -1.68 -8.86
N PHE A 566 -16.71 -1.37 -7.63
CA PHE A 566 -17.91 -0.60 -7.34
C PHE A 566 -17.77 0.89 -7.70
N LEU A 567 -16.68 1.55 -7.27
CA LEU A 567 -16.52 3.01 -7.46
C LEU A 567 -15.99 3.41 -8.84
N LYS A 568 -15.33 2.48 -9.55
CA LYS A 568 -14.68 2.70 -10.86
C LYS A 568 -13.85 4.00 -10.95
N PRO A 569 -12.87 4.21 -10.05
CA PRO A 569 -12.01 5.40 -10.11
C PRO A 569 -11.22 5.48 -11.42
N ARG A 570 -10.80 6.69 -11.80
CA ARG A 570 -9.97 6.90 -13.01
C ARG A 570 -8.59 6.26 -12.87
N PHE A 571 -8.03 6.28 -11.65
CA PHE A 571 -6.73 5.72 -11.30
C PHE A 571 -6.79 4.87 -10.02
N VAL A 572 -5.93 3.86 -9.95
CA VAL A 572 -5.75 2.98 -8.79
C VAL A 572 -4.25 2.86 -8.47
N LEU A 573 -3.87 3.01 -7.20
CA LEU A 573 -2.53 2.66 -6.71
C LEU A 573 -2.63 1.68 -5.53
N MET A 574 -2.22 0.44 -5.76
CA MET A 574 -2.09 -0.56 -4.69
C MET A 574 -0.63 -0.67 -4.25
N GLU A 575 -0.36 -0.53 -2.95
CA GLU A 575 0.94 -0.85 -2.34
C GLU A 575 0.91 -2.24 -1.71
N ASN A 576 2.05 -2.95 -1.72
CA ASN A 576 2.26 -4.07 -0.81
C ASN A 576 3.73 -4.43 -0.57
N VAL A 577 3.95 -5.38 0.35
CA VAL A 577 5.26 -6.01 0.58
C VAL A 577 5.72 -6.82 -0.64
N VAL A 578 7.03 -6.97 -0.82
CA VAL A 578 7.64 -7.77 -1.90
C VAL A 578 7.24 -9.26 -1.80
N ASP A 579 6.83 -9.73 -0.64
CA ASP A 579 6.34 -11.11 -0.48
C ASP A 579 5.04 -11.37 -1.25
N LEU A 580 4.27 -10.34 -1.64
CA LEU A 580 3.09 -10.45 -2.53
C LEU A 580 3.41 -11.14 -3.87
N ILE A 581 4.64 -10.94 -4.37
CA ILE A 581 5.13 -11.52 -5.62
C ILE A 581 6.13 -12.67 -5.40
N LYS A 582 6.53 -12.98 -4.16
CA LYS A 582 7.41 -14.12 -3.83
C LYS A 582 6.64 -15.33 -3.28
N PHE A 583 5.66 -15.10 -2.41
CA PHE A 583 4.91 -16.17 -1.76
C PHE A 583 3.99 -16.89 -2.75
N SER A 584 3.98 -18.22 -2.67
CA SER A 584 3.27 -19.13 -3.60
C SER A 584 3.37 -18.69 -5.07
N ASN A 585 4.62 -18.55 -5.56
CA ASN A 585 4.93 -18.09 -6.91
C ASN A 585 4.24 -16.76 -7.27
N GLY A 586 4.08 -15.84 -6.31
CA GLY A 586 3.46 -14.53 -6.49
C GLY A 586 1.95 -14.54 -6.70
N PHE A 587 1.25 -15.57 -6.20
CA PHE A 587 -0.20 -15.79 -6.36
C PHE A 587 -1.03 -14.49 -6.20
N LEU A 588 -0.91 -13.81 -5.05
CA LEU A 588 -1.70 -12.60 -4.75
C LEU A 588 -1.34 -11.43 -5.67
N GLY A 589 -0.07 -11.32 -6.08
CA GLY A 589 0.36 -10.32 -7.05
C GLY A 589 -0.26 -10.53 -8.44
N ARG A 590 -0.29 -11.79 -8.90
CA ARG A 590 -0.92 -12.18 -10.18
C ARG A 590 -2.44 -12.00 -10.13
N TYR A 591 -3.07 -12.36 -9.01
CA TYR A 591 -4.50 -12.16 -8.76
C TYR A 591 -4.89 -10.68 -8.85
N ALA A 592 -4.15 -9.79 -8.16
CA ALA A 592 -4.43 -8.36 -8.15
C ALA A 592 -4.36 -7.74 -9.55
N LEU A 593 -3.34 -8.13 -10.33
CA LEU A 593 -3.21 -7.69 -11.73
C LEU A 593 -4.32 -8.28 -12.63
N GLY A 594 -4.69 -9.55 -12.42
CA GLY A 594 -5.81 -10.21 -13.10
C GLY A 594 -7.16 -9.55 -12.82
N ARG A 595 -7.42 -9.12 -11.57
CA ARG A 595 -8.59 -8.31 -11.20
C ARG A 595 -8.61 -6.98 -11.95
N LEU A 596 -7.51 -6.21 -11.95
CA LEU A 596 -7.43 -4.93 -12.68
C LEU A 596 -7.70 -5.09 -14.18
N VAL A 597 -7.02 -6.04 -14.84
CA VAL A 597 -7.19 -6.30 -16.28
C VAL A 597 -8.59 -6.83 -16.60
N GLY A 598 -9.17 -7.68 -15.75
CA GLY A 598 -10.55 -8.15 -15.86
C GLY A 598 -11.60 -7.04 -15.72
N MET A 599 -11.38 -6.10 -14.78
CA MET A 599 -12.16 -4.87 -14.61
C MET A 599 -11.97 -3.84 -15.75
N ASN A 600 -11.15 -4.17 -16.75
CA ASN A 600 -10.77 -3.36 -17.90
C ASN A 600 -9.93 -2.11 -17.61
N TYR A 601 -9.09 -2.16 -16.58
CA TYR A 601 -8.03 -1.19 -16.38
C TYR A 601 -6.80 -1.55 -17.22
N GLN A 602 -6.15 -0.53 -17.79
CA GLN A 602 -4.72 -0.58 -18.09
C GLN A 602 -3.98 -0.77 -16.77
N ALA A 603 -2.92 -1.58 -16.75
CA ALA A 603 -2.24 -1.90 -15.50
C ALA A 603 -0.74 -2.13 -15.67
N ARG A 604 0.07 -1.82 -14.65
CA ARG A 604 1.49 -2.19 -14.57
C ARG A 604 1.91 -2.37 -13.11
N MET A 605 3.01 -3.09 -12.89
CA MET A 605 3.55 -3.40 -11.57
C MET A 605 5.05 -3.09 -11.50
N GLY A 606 5.48 -2.36 -10.46
CA GLY A 606 6.87 -1.98 -10.24
C GLY A 606 7.31 -2.18 -8.79
N MET A 607 8.60 -2.48 -8.59
CA MET A 607 9.25 -2.52 -7.28
C MET A 607 10.11 -1.27 -7.08
N MET A 608 9.91 -0.55 -5.98
CA MET A 608 10.64 0.68 -5.66
C MET A 608 11.31 0.58 -4.27
N ALA A 609 12.57 0.99 -4.19
CA ALA A 609 13.34 1.04 -2.95
C ALA A 609 13.30 2.44 -2.34
N ALA A 610 12.82 2.59 -1.10
CA ALA A 610 12.63 3.91 -0.47
C ALA A 610 13.89 4.79 -0.45
N GLY A 611 15.07 4.21 -0.24
CA GLY A 611 16.33 4.96 -0.22
C GLY A 611 16.75 5.57 -1.55
N ALA A 612 16.27 5.04 -2.68
CA ALA A 612 16.48 5.60 -4.01
C ALA A 612 15.78 6.97 -4.22
N TYR A 613 14.91 7.36 -3.28
CA TYR A 613 14.15 8.62 -3.25
C TYR A 613 14.54 9.51 -2.06
N GLY A 614 15.77 9.35 -1.55
CA GLY A 614 16.35 10.24 -0.55
C GLY A 614 16.04 9.87 0.89
N LEU A 615 16.24 8.60 1.26
CA LEU A 615 16.12 8.14 2.66
C LEU A 615 17.24 7.17 3.06
N PRO A 616 17.71 7.19 4.32
CA PRO A 616 18.73 6.25 4.83
C PRO A 616 18.14 4.87 5.20
N GLN A 617 17.30 4.29 4.33
CA GLN A 617 16.71 2.96 4.47
C GLN A 617 16.60 2.18 3.15
N PHE A 618 16.52 0.85 3.22
CA PHE A 618 16.34 -0.03 2.05
C PHE A 618 14.97 -0.75 2.06
N ARG A 619 13.90 0.00 2.33
CA ARG A 619 12.52 -0.53 2.30
C ARG A 619 12.06 -0.69 0.85
N MET A 620 12.14 -1.90 0.32
CA MET A 620 11.58 -2.28 -0.98
C MET A 620 10.07 -2.56 -0.86
N ARG A 621 9.28 -2.08 -1.83
CA ARG A 621 7.82 -2.28 -1.92
C ARG A 621 7.36 -2.45 -3.35
N VAL A 622 6.24 -3.17 -3.52
CA VAL A 622 5.54 -3.37 -4.79
C VAL A 622 4.44 -2.32 -4.91
N PHE A 623 4.36 -1.69 -6.07
CA PHE A 623 3.33 -0.71 -6.42
C PHE A 623 2.66 -1.14 -7.71
N MET A 624 1.34 -1.33 -7.72
CA MET A 624 0.57 -1.57 -8.93
C MET A 624 -0.22 -0.33 -9.31
N TRP A 625 -0.02 0.16 -10.53
CA TRP A 625 -0.87 1.17 -11.14
C TRP A 625 -2.01 0.49 -11.89
N GLY A 626 -3.23 0.98 -11.70
CA GLY A 626 -4.36 0.83 -12.61
C GLY A 626 -4.77 2.18 -13.17
N ALA A 627 -5.20 2.24 -14.43
CA ALA A 627 -5.84 3.41 -15.03
C ALA A 627 -6.94 2.97 -16.01
N LEU A 628 -8.07 3.69 -16.07
CA LEU A 628 -9.12 3.37 -17.04
C LEU A 628 -8.60 3.47 -18.49
N SER A 629 -9.24 2.78 -19.43
CA SER A 629 -8.84 2.78 -20.86
C SER A 629 -9.02 4.14 -21.57
N SER A 630 -9.63 5.12 -20.91
CA SER A 630 -9.70 6.53 -21.32
C SER A 630 -8.49 7.38 -20.88
N GLU A 631 -7.73 6.90 -19.88
CA GLU A 631 -6.64 7.65 -19.24
C GLU A 631 -5.26 7.28 -19.82
N LYS A 632 -4.20 7.96 -19.37
CA LYS A 632 -2.82 7.49 -19.55
C LYS A 632 -2.38 6.71 -18.32
N LEU A 633 -1.84 5.51 -18.48
CA LEU A 633 -1.33 4.71 -17.36
C LEU A 633 -0.06 5.37 -16.77
N PRO A 634 -0.03 5.75 -15.46
CA PRO A 634 1.11 6.44 -14.87
C PRO A 634 2.42 5.64 -14.93
N GLN A 635 3.53 6.34 -15.05
CA GLN A 635 4.88 5.79 -15.17
C GLN A 635 5.48 5.54 -13.78
N TYR A 636 6.54 4.75 -13.69
CA TYR A 636 7.34 4.70 -12.47
C TYR A 636 8.44 5.77 -12.54
N PRO A 637 8.55 6.66 -11.54
CA PRO A 637 9.62 7.64 -11.47
C PRO A 637 10.94 6.92 -11.17
N LEU A 638 12.00 7.27 -11.89
CA LEU A 638 13.34 6.71 -11.71
C LEU A 638 13.99 7.16 -10.38
N PRO A 639 14.98 6.40 -9.87
CA PRO A 639 15.80 6.80 -8.73
C PRO A 639 16.37 8.22 -8.87
N THR A 640 16.38 8.96 -7.76
CA THR A 640 17.03 10.29 -7.68
C THR A 640 18.31 10.24 -6.86
N HIS A 641 18.46 9.23 -6.00
CA HIS A 641 19.58 9.03 -5.09
C HIS A 641 20.21 7.66 -5.32
N LYS A 642 21.53 7.57 -5.10
CA LYS A 642 22.24 6.30 -4.95
C LYS A 642 21.71 5.56 -3.72
N VAL A 643 21.67 4.24 -3.79
CA VAL A 643 21.09 3.41 -2.72
C VAL A 643 22.00 2.24 -2.37
N ILE A 644 22.21 2.01 -1.08
CA ILE A 644 22.94 0.84 -0.58
C ILE A 644 21.99 -0.36 -0.62
N VAL A 645 22.10 -1.15 -1.69
CA VAL A 645 21.26 -2.35 -1.90
C VAL A 645 21.52 -3.37 -0.78
N ARG A 646 20.44 -3.79 -0.11
CA ARG A 646 20.46 -4.77 1.00
C ARG A 646 19.29 -5.74 0.90
N GLY A 647 19.31 -6.63 -0.09
CA GLY A 647 18.30 -7.68 -0.24
C GLY A 647 18.35 -8.35 -1.61
N VAL A 648 17.52 -9.39 -1.79
CA VAL A 648 17.42 -10.16 -3.04
C VAL A 648 16.16 -9.78 -3.81
N ILE A 649 16.34 -9.27 -5.03
CA ILE A 649 15.28 -9.05 -6.02
C ILE A 649 14.76 -10.44 -6.48
N PRO A 650 13.45 -10.68 -6.54
CA PRO A 650 12.93 -11.94 -7.08
C PRO A 650 13.14 -12.02 -8.60
N THR A 651 13.94 -12.98 -9.05
CA THR A 651 14.37 -13.12 -10.46
C THR A 651 13.21 -13.23 -11.46
N GLU A 652 12.06 -13.80 -11.09
CA GLU A 652 10.87 -13.84 -11.97
C GLU A 652 10.30 -12.45 -12.29
N PHE A 653 10.50 -11.48 -11.40
CA PHE A 653 9.97 -10.11 -11.52
C PHE A 653 11.09 -9.05 -11.63
N GLU A 654 12.30 -9.46 -12.01
CA GLU A 654 13.46 -8.58 -12.14
C GLU A 654 13.19 -7.41 -13.10
N SER A 655 12.49 -7.69 -14.21
CA SER A 655 11.98 -6.75 -15.22
C SER A 655 10.97 -5.70 -14.71
N ASN A 656 10.60 -5.77 -13.43
CA ASN A 656 9.68 -4.86 -12.77
C ASN A 656 10.41 -4.00 -11.71
N THR A 657 11.74 -4.13 -11.59
CA THR A 657 12.55 -3.32 -10.66
C THR A 657 12.75 -1.91 -11.20
N VAL A 658 12.24 -0.89 -10.50
CA VAL A 658 12.37 0.52 -10.91
C VAL A 658 13.80 1.00 -10.64
N ALA A 659 14.65 0.82 -11.66
CA ALA A 659 16.07 1.16 -11.68
C ALA A 659 16.46 1.69 -13.08
N PHE A 660 17.70 2.19 -13.19
CA PHE A 660 18.32 2.47 -14.49
C PHE A 660 19.02 1.22 -15.04
N ASP A 661 19.22 1.17 -16.35
CA ASP A 661 19.92 0.06 -17.00
C ASP A 661 21.40 -0.03 -16.56
N GLU A 662 21.93 -1.25 -16.47
CA GLU A 662 23.31 -1.46 -16.06
C GLU A 662 24.32 -0.80 -17.02
N GLY A 663 25.30 -0.09 -16.46
CA GLY A 663 26.38 0.55 -17.22
C GLY A 663 26.10 2.00 -17.66
N GLN A 664 24.95 2.59 -17.32
CA GLN A 664 24.73 4.03 -17.49
C GLN A 664 25.51 4.84 -16.43
N GLU A 665 26.39 5.76 -16.85
CA GLU A 665 26.99 6.75 -15.94
C GLU A 665 25.97 7.87 -15.65
N LEU A 666 25.60 8.02 -14.37
CA LEU A 666 24.50 8.88 -13.94
C LEU A 666 24.87 9.71 -12.70
N GLU A 667 24.60 11.02 -12.76
CA GLU A 667 24.84 11.96 -11.65
C GLU A 667 23.70 11.95 -10.61
N LEU A 668 23.40 10.77 -10.06
CA LEU A 668 22.45 10.63 -8.95
C LEU A 668 22.97 11.29 -7.67
N LYS A 669 22.05 11.86 -6.88
CA LYS A 669 22.32 12.40 -5.53
C LYS A 669 22.93 11.31 -4.65
N LYS A 670 23.76 11.69 -3.68
CA LYS A 670 24.43 10.72 -2.80
C LYS A 670 23.42 9.93 -1.96
N GLU A 671 23.81 8.70 -1.63
CA GLU A 671 23.16 7.90 -0.59
C GLU A 671 23.16 8.65 0.75
N LEU A 672 22.05 8.56 1.50
CA LEU A 672 21.92 9.14 2.83
C LEU A 672 22.19 8.10 3.92
N PHE A 673 22.72 8.55 5.05
CA PHE A 673 22.96 7.75 6.25
C PHE A 673 22.18 8.31 7.46
N LEU A 674 22.22 7.57 8.58
CA LEU A 674 21.55 7.95 9.83
C LEU A 674 22.00 9.34 10.34
N GLY A 675 23.26 9.71 10.11
CA GLY A 675 23.80 11.04 10.41
C GLY A 675 23.14 12.16 9.61
N ASP A 676 22.79 11.92 8.36
CA ASP A 676 22.11 12.90 7.51
C ASP A 676 20.67 13.12 7.95
N ALA A 677 20.00 12.11 8.53
CA ALA A 677 18.61 12.23 8.96
C ALA A 677 18.42 12.77 10.39
N LEU A 678 19.30 12.43 11.34
CA LEU A 678 18.99 12.59 12.78
C LEU A 678 19.93 13.52 13.58
N SER A 679 21.03 14.01 12.99
CA SER A 679 22.12 14.63 13.78
C SER A 679 21.85 16.04 14.34
N ASP A 680 20.77 16.72 13.96
CA ASP A 680 20.28 17.97 14.59
C ASP A 680 19.34 17.74 15.79
N LEU A 681 18.83 16.53 15.99
CA LEU A 681 17.86 16.28 17.06
C LEU A 681 18.51 16.47 18.46
N PRO A 682 17.74 16.94 19.46
CA PRO A 682 18.22 17.10 20.83
C PRO A 682 18.50 15.74 21.49
N SER A 683 19.16 15.75 22.65
CA SER A 683 19.30 14.54 23.47
C SER A 683 18.08 14.38 24.36
N VAL A 684 17.57 13.15 24.48
CA VAL A 684 16.45 12.78 25.36
C VAL A 684 16.72 11.45 26.06
N GLU A 685 16.12 11.26 27.24
CA GLU A 685 16.30 10.06 28.05
C GLU A 685 15.30 8.94 27.68
N ASN A 686 15.51 7.73 28.22
CA ASN A 686 14.65 6.56 28.00
C ASN A 686 13.20 6.76 28.47
N ASN A 687 12.96 7.73 29.36
CA ASN A 687 11.68 8.03 30.00
C ASN A 687 11.06 9.36 29.52
N GLU A 688 11.43 9.87 28.34
CA GLU A 688 10.92 11.15 27.83
C GLU A 688 9.40 11.14 27.60
N GLN A 689 8.70 12.11 28.18
CA GLN A 689 7.22 12.18 28.18
C GLN A 689 6.67 13.36 27.35
N ARG A 690 7.51 14.29 26.91
CA ARG A 690 7.07 15.48 26.16
C ARG A 690 6.71 15.12 24.72
N ASP A 691 5.45 15.28 24.35
CA ASP A 691 4.99 15.13 22.96
C ASP A 691 5.42 16.30 22.07
N GLU A 692 5.64 17.49 22.64
CA GLU A 692 6.17 18.67 21.95
C GLU A 692 7.41 19.22 22.68
N MET A 693 8.46 19.59 21.94
CA MET A 693 9.63 20.29 22.46
C MET A 693 10.19 21.28 21.42
N ILE A 694 11.17 22.10 21.78
CA ILE A 694 11.79 23.09 20.86
C ILE A 694 13.10 22.53 20.29
N TYR A 695 13.36 22.78 19.01
CA TYR A 695 14.67 22.48 18.40
C TYR A 695 15.80 23.28 19.06
N THR A 696 16.81 22.58 19.58
CA THR A 696 18.00 23.21 20.19
C THR A 696 19.17 23.38 19.21
N ASN A 697 19.09 22.81 18.01
CA ASN A 697 20.11 22.90 16.97
C ASN A 697 19.49 23.31 15.64
N GLU A 698 20.30 24.00 14.83
CA GLU A 698 20.03 24.18 13.40
C GLU A 698 20.20 22.86 12.63
N PRO A 699 19.53 22.69 11.47
CA PRO A 699 19.73 21.55 10.58
C PRO A 699 21.17 21.51 10.05
N LYS A 700 21.72 20.30 9.89
CA LYS A 700 23.13 20.03 9.56
C LYS A 700 23.32 19.37 8.19
N SER A 701 22.23 19.04 7.52
CA SER A 701 22.18 18.41 6.19
C SER A 701 21.01 18.99 5.38
N ASP A 702 21.06 18.85 4.06
CA ASP A 702 19.97 19.26 3.17
C ASP A 702 18.67 18.51 3.48
N PHE A 703 18.78 17.24 3.89
CA PHE A 703 17.64 16.44 4.36
C PHE A 703 17.01 17.03 5.63
N GLN A 704 17.82 17.40 6.64
CA GLN A 704 17.31 18.01 7.88
C GLN A 704 16.70 19.38 7.63
N HIS A 705 17.23 20.14 6.67
CA HIS A 705 16.62 21.39 6.24
C HIS A 705 15.25 21.12 5.61
N PHE A 706 15.17 20.26 4.60
CA PHE A 706 13.94 19.89 3.89
C PHE A 706 12.85 19.31 4.79
N ILE A 707 13.20 18.34 5.66
CA ILE A 707 12.23 17.61 6.48
C ILE A 707 11.62 18.48 7.59
N ARG A 708 12.31 19.56 7.98
CA ARG A 708 11.85 20.55 8.97
C ARG A 708 10.99 21.66 8.38
N LEU A 709 10.80 21.75 7.07
CA LEU A 709 9.97 22.79 6.47
C LEU A 709 8.48 22.56 6.78
N GLY A 710 7.82 23.59 7.28
CA GLY A 710 6.38 23.65 7.51
C GLY A 710 5.58 23.65 6.21
N ARG A 711 4.25 23.64 6.33
CA ARG A 711 3.33 23.73 5.19
C ARG A 711 3.38 25.08 4.46
N ASP A 712 3.95 26.09 5.12
CA ASP A 712 4.23 27.45 4.64
C ASP A 712 5.64 27.61 4.04
N GLY A 713 6.45 26.53 4.01
CA GLY A 713 7.85 26.57 3.60
C GLY A 713 8.79 27.23 4.62
N ALA A 714 8.33 27.58 5.82
CA ALA A 714 9.18 28.12 6.88
C ALA A 714 9.86 27.00 7.68
N LEU A 715 11.03 27.25 8.27
CA LEU A 715 11.73 26.24 9.08
C LEU A 715 11.04 26.03 10.44
N GLY A 716 10.62 24.81 10.72
CA GLY A 716 9.97 24.41 11.96
C GLY A 716 10.86 24.60 13.20
N SER A 717 10.28 25.24 14.21
CA SER A 717 10.89 25.49 15.54
C SER A 717 10.44 24.48 16.62
N VAL A 718 9.26 23.88 16.44
CA VAL A 718 8.70 22.84 17.32
C VAL A 718 9.00 21.45 16.75
N LEU A 719 9.33 20.53 17.64
CA LEU A 719 9.70 19.14 17.41
C LEU A 719 8.65 18.25 18.11
N TYR A 720 7.90 17.49 17.33
CA TYR A 720 6.87 16.56 17.82
C TYR A 720 7.40 15.13 17.92
N ASP A 721 6.82 14.31 18.81
CA ASP A 721 7.04 12.84 18.89
C ASP A 721 8.49 12.39 19.16
N HIS A 722 9.34 13.23 19.76
CA HIS A 722 10.73 12.87 20.06
C HIS A 722 10.86 12.04 21.36
N ARG A 723 10.03 11.00 21.47
CA ARG A 723 9.93 10.08 22.62
C ARG A 723 10.36 8.66 22.21
N PRO A 724 11.29 7.98 22.92
CA PRO A 724 11.62 6.57 22.69
C PRO A 724 10.51 5.65 23.21
N LEU A 725 10.58 4.36 22.86
CA LEU A 725 9.91 3.34 23.66
C LEU A 725 10.60 3.29 25.02
N GLN A 726 9.86 3.56 26.09
CA GLN A 726 10.39 3.48 27.44
C GLN A 726 10.69 2.02 27.79
N LEU A 727 11.97 1.66 27.74
CA LEU A 727 12.43 0.33 28.13
C LEU A 727 12.20 0.10 29.62
N ASN A 728 11.82 -1.13 29.96
CA ASN A 728 11.83 -1.61 31.35
C ASN A 728 13.26 -1.59 31.92
N ASP A 729 13.38 -1.63 33.25
CA ASP A 729 14.68 -1.50 33.94
C ASP A 729 15.71 -2.54 33.48
N ASP A 730 15.30 -3.77 33.19
CA ASP A 730 16.21 -4.83 32.74
C ASP A 730 16.80 -4.51 31.35
N ASP A 731 15.95 -4.13 30.40
CA ASP A 731 16.36 -3.80 29.04
C ASP A 731 17.10 -2.46 28.98
N TYR A 732 16.73 -1.48 29.80
CA TYR A 732 17.48 -0.23 29.95
C TYR A 732 18.89 -0.49 30.50
N GLN A 733 19.03 -1.38 31.50
CA GLN A 733 20.35 -1.77 32.04
C GLN A 733 21.20 -2.55 31.03
N ARG A 734 20.59 -3.37 30.17
CA ARG A 734 21.28 -3.99 29.01
C ARG A 734 21.77 -2.93 28.04
N VAL A 735 20.90 -2.04 27.59
CA VAL A 735 21.22 -0.93 26.66
C VAL A 735 22.28 0.01 27.21
N CYS A 736 22.34 0.22 28.53
CA CYS A 736 23.40 0.97 29.19
C CYS A 736 24.79 0.31 29.12
N GLN A 737 24.85 -1.02 28.97
CA GLN A 737 26.10 -1.80 28.90
C GLN A 737 26.57 -2.05 27.46
N ILE A 738 25.70 -1.92 26.44
CA ILE A 738 26.10 -2.02 25.03
C ILE A 738 27.09 -0.88 24.68
N PRO A 739 28.33 -1.17 24.24
CA PRO A 739 29.33 -0.14 23.94
C PRO A 739 28.87 0.90 22.92
N LYS A 740 29.39 2.13 23.03
CA LYS A 740 29.10 3.24 22.12
C LYS A 740 30.08 3.27 20.95
N ARG A 741 30.01 2.24 20.10
CA ARG A 741 30.83 2.06 18.89
C ARG A 741 30.01 1.40 17.77
N LYS A 742 30.42 1.58 16.51
CA LYS A 742 29.82 0.91 15.35
C LYS A 742 29.82 -0.62 15.52
N GLY A 743 28.71 -1.26 15.16
CA GLY A 743 28.51 -2.71 15.23
C GLY A 743 28.35 -3.30 16.64
N ALA A 744 28.29 -2.48 17.69
CA ALA A 744 28.10 -2.97 19.06
C ALA A 744 26.71 -3.60 19.25
N ASN A 745 26.66 -4.75 19.93
CA ASN A 745 25.42 -5.52 20.12
C ASN A 745 25.50 -6.43 21.35
N PHE A 746 24.53 -7.32 21.58
CA PHE A 746 24.54 -8.22 22.76
C PHE A 746 25.82 -9.08 22.90
N ARG A 747 26.55 -9.32 21.81
CA ARG A 747 27.85 -10.03 21.80
C ARG A 747 28.97 -9.29 22.55
N ASP A 748 28.80 -8.00 22.84
CA ASP A 748 29.72 -7.22 23.67
C ASP A 748 29.46 -7.37 25.19
N LEU A 749 28.38 -8.05 25.59
CA LEU A 749 28.02 -8.22 27.01
C LEU A 749 28.86 -9.31 27.68
N PRO A 750 29.27 -9.14 28.96
CA PRO A 750 30.01 -10.15 29.72
C PRO A 750 29.35 -11.54 29.71
N GLY A 751 30.18 -12.57 29.45
CA GLY A 751 29.75 -13.97 29.38
C GLY A 751 29.36 -14.47 27.98
N VAL A 752 29.40 -13.62 26.95
CA VAL A 752 29.25 -14.03 25.54
C VAL A 752 30.62 -14.22 24.89
N ARG A 753 30.80 -15.34 24.20
CA ARG A 753 31.93 -15.60 23.31
C ARG A 753 31.44 -15.84 21.89
N VAL A 754 32.16 -15.34 20.89
CA VAL A 754 31.89 -15.65 19.47
C VAL A 754 32.92 -16.69 19.00
N ARG A 755 32.44 -17.75 18.34
CA ARG A 755 33.25 -18.84 17.79
C ARG A 755 33.76 -18.53 16.38
N SER A 756 34.64 -19.39 15.88
CA SER A 756 35.15 -19.32 14.50
C SER A 756 34.07 -19.55 13.43
N ASP A 757 32.94 -20.20 13.75
CA ASP A 757 31.77 -20.35 12.87
C ASP A 757 30.74 -19.21 13.03
N ASN A 758 31.17 -18.05 13.54
CA ASN A 758 30.36 -16.84 13.79
C ASN A 758 29.15 -17.04 14.73
N LYS A 759 29.00 -18.21 15.36
CA LYS A 759 27.94 -18.46 16.36
C LYS A 759 28.40 -18.06 17.75
N VAL A 760 27.44 -17.66 18.58
CA VAL A 760 27.67 -17.33 19.99
C VAL A 760 27.64 -18.57 20.88
N GLU A 761 28.45 -18.54 21.93
CA GLU A 761 28.41 -19.49 23.04
C GLU A 761 28.58 -18.75 24.38
N TRP A 762 28.27 -19.44 25.48
CA TRP A 762 28.57 -18.94 26.82
C TRP A 762 30.06 -19.12 27.12
N ASP A 763 30.70 -18.07 27.63
CA ASP A 763 32.09 -18.16 28.08
C ASP A 763 32.15 -19.04 29.36
N PRO A 764 32.86 -20.18 29.36
CA PRO A 764 32.92 -21.07 30.52
C PRO A 764 33.72 -20.48 31.70
N ASP A 765 34.57 -19.48 31.45
CA ASP A 765 35.41 -18.84 32.47
C ASP A 765 34.69 -17.66 33.17
N VAL A 766 33.45 -17.33 32.75
CA VAL A 766 32.65 -16.20 33.26
C VAL A 766 31.28 -16.70 33.77
N GLU A 767 31.04 -16.58 35.08
CA GLU A 767 29.72 -16.90 35.64
C GLU A 767 28.62 -15.99 35.03
N ARG A 768 27.43 -16.57 34.77
CA ARG A 768 26.24 -15.87 34.25
C ARG A 768 25.92 -14.61 35.06
N VAL A 769 26.33 -13.45 34.56
CA VAL A 769 26.04 -12.14 35.15
C VAL A 769 24.53 -11.93 35.21
N LYS A 770 24.05 -11.49 36.39
CA LYS A 770 22.63 -11.20 36.66
C LYS A 770 22.43 -9.70 36.89
N LEU A 771 21.27 -9.22 36.50
CA LEU A 771 20.77 -7.89 36.81
C LEU A 771 20.27 -7.85 38.28
N PRO A 772 20.06 -6.65 38.87
CA PRO A 772 19.52 -6.52 40.23
C PRO A 772 18.14 -7.16 40.43
N SER A 773 17.39 -7.37 39.35
CA SER A 773 16.13 -8.13 39.31
C SER A 773 16.29 -9.64 39.45
N GLY A 774 17.53 -10.16 39.45
CA GLY A 774 17.87 -11.59 39.43
C GLY A 774 17.82 -12.24 38.04
N LYS A 775 17.29 -11.55 37.01
CA LYS A 775 17.29 -12.03 35.61
C LYS A 775 18.71 -12.00 35.02
N PRO A 776 19.02 -12.84 34.02
CA PRO A 776 20.33 -12.80 33.36
C PRO A 776 20.53 -11.48 32.59
N LEU A 777 21.78 -10.99 32.57
CA LEU A 777 22.20 -9.84 31.78
C LEU A 777 21.94 -10.10 30.28
N VAL A 778 22.46 -11.22 29.77
CA VAL A 778 22.25 -11.67 28.39
C VAL A 778 21.01 -12.57 28.34
N PRO A 779 19.94 -12.23 27.60
CA PRO A 779 18.76 -13.08 27.48
C PRO A 779 19.06 -14.35 26.66
N ASP A 780 18.51 -15.49 27.09
CA ASP A 780 18.75 -16.78 26.43
C ASP A 780 18.25 -16.83 24.97
N TYR A 781 17.18 -16.10 24.63
CA TYR A 781 16.70 -15.99 23.25
C TYR A 781 17.73 -15.35 22.31
N ALA A 782 18.61 -14.47 22.82
CA ALA A 782 19.61 -13.80 21.97
C ALA A 782 20.70 -14.78 21.53
N MET A 783 20.97 -15.81 22.33
CA MET A 783 21.93 -16.88 21.98
C MET A 783 21.39 -17.87 20.93
N SER A 784 20.08 -18.06 20.86
CA SER A 784 19.44 -18.97 19.89
C SER A 784 18.92 -18.27 18.62
N PHE A 785 18.82 -16.93 18.62
CA PHE A 785 18.29 -16.17 17.48
C PHE A 785 19.14 -16.36 16.22
N VAL A 786 18.49 -16.79 15.12
CA VAL A 786 19.14 -17.23 13.87
C VAL A 786 20.23 -18.29 14.11
N GLY A 787 19.96 -19.25 14.99
CA GLY A 787 20.94 -20.30 15.36
C GLY A 787 22.20 -19.78 16.05
N GLY A 788 22.14 -18.56 16.60
CA GLY A 788 23.26 -17.88 17.25
C GLY A 788 24.20 -17.10 16.31
N SER A 789 23.96 -17.07 14.99
CA SER A 789 24.78 -16.29 14.05
C SER A 789 24.42 -14.80 14.01
N SER A 790 23.29 -14.40 14.60
CA SER A 790 22.79 -13.02 14.54
C SER A 790 23.63 -12.02 15.35
N THR A 791 23.64 -10.78 14.87
CA THR A 791 24.18 -9.58 15.53
C THR A 791 23.11 -8.55 15.89
N LYS A 792 21.83 -8.83 15.58
CA LYS A 792 20.72 -7.89 15.75
C LYS A 792 20.29 -7.64 17.22
N PRO A 793 20.24 -8.63 18.14
CA PRO A 793 19.78 -8.41 19.51
C PRO A 793 20.61 -7.34 20.23
N PHE A 794 19.92 -6.37 20.83
CA PHE A 794 20.51 -5.18 21.47
C PHE A 794 21.55 -4.47 20.59
N GLY A 795 21.35 -4.47 19.27
CA GLY A 795 22.24 -3.81 18.32
C GLY A 795 22.15 -2.29 18.39
N ARG A 796 23.32 -1.63 18.39
CA ARG A 796 23.45 -0.17 18.32
C ARG A 796 23.82 0.27 16.90
N LEU A 797 23.03 1.19 16.37
CA LEU A 797 23.25 1.82 15.07
C LEU A 797 24.42 2.81 15.13
N TRP A 798 24.99 3.14 13.96
CA TRP A 798 25.99 4.19 13.81
C TRP A 798 25.62 5.22 12.72
N TRP A 799 26.31 6.36 12.72
CA TRP A 799 25.95 7.52 11.89
C TRP A 799 26.18 7.33 10.39
N ASP A 800 27.08 6.43 10.01
CA ASP A 800 27.42 6.02 8.64
C ASP A 800 26.78 4.64 8.30
N GLU A 801 25.59 4.40 8.84
CA GLU A 801 24.77 3.22 8.57
C GLU A 801 23.36 3.62 8.09
N THR A 802 22.68 2.67 7.46
CA THR A 802 21.26 2.76 7.07
C THR A 802 20.45 1.73 7.85
N VAL A 803 19.19 2.06 8.17
CA VAL A 803 18.23 1.13 8.81
C VAL A 803 17.54 0.34 7.69
N PRO A 804 17.71 -0.99 7.56
CA PRO A 804 17.25 -1.72 6.37
C PRO A 804 15.75 -1.54 6.09
N THR A 805 14.91 -1.58 7.12
CA THR A 805 13.50 -1.20 7.07
C THR A 805 13.07 -0.79 8.46
N VAL A 806 12.41 0.37 8.59
CA VAL A 806 11.71 0.73 9.85
C VAL A 806 10.50 -0.17 10.01
N VAL A 807 10.30 -0.71 11.21
CA VAL A 807 9.21 -1.64 11.54
C VAL A 807 8.29 -1.05 12.62
N THR A 808 7.17 -1.73 12.87
CA THR A 808 6.09 -1.31 13.78
C THR A 808 6.44 -1.35 15.27
N ARG A 809 7.51 -2.06 15.63
CA ARG A 809 7.90 -2.35 17.02
C ARG A 809 9.28 -1.76 17.32
N ALA A 810 9.49 -1.32 18.55
CA ALA A 810 10.68 -0.56 18.96
C ALA A 810 11.53 -1.27 20.02
N GLU A 811 11.14 -2.47 20.42
CA GLU A 811 11.86 -3.34 21.35
C GLU A 811 13.24 -3.74 20.77
N PRO A 812 14.34 -3.65 21.53
CA PRO A 812 15.70 -3.93 21.04
C PRO A 812 16.03 -5.43 20.97
N HIS A 813 15.05 -6.32 21.15
CA HIS A 813 15.28 -7.75 21.40
C HIS A 813 15.81 -8.52 20.19
N ASN A 814 15.40 -8.14 18.98
CA ASN A 814 15.71 -8.86 17.74
C ASN A 814 16.12 -7.91 16.58
N GLN A 815 16.39 -6.63 16.88
CA GLN A 815 16.70 -5.59 15.90
C GLN A 815 17.75 -4.57 16.39
N THR A 816 18.54 -4.07 15.44
CA THR A 816 19.52 -3.01 15.65
C THR A 816 18.82 -1.65 15.67
N ILE A 817 18.43 -1.17 16.85
CA ILE A 817 17.61 0.06 17.01
C ILE A 817 18.10 0.98 18.15
N ILE A 818 19.20 0.66 18.83
CA ILE A 818 19.74 1.54 19.89
C ILE A 818 20.43 2.76 19.24
N HIS A 819 20.11 3.97 19.72
CA HIS A 819 20.65 5.24 19.20
C HIS A 819 22.20 5.30 19.35
N PRO A 820 22.96 5.84 18.38
CA PRO A 820 24.44 5.77 18.36
C PRO A 820 25.16 6.25 19.63
N HIS A 821 24.70 7.36 20.25
CA HIS A 821 25.34 7.95 21.43
C HIS A 821 24.51 7.91 22.72
N GLN A 822 23.24 7.53 22.67
CA GLN A 822 22.28 7.67 23.78
C GLN A 822 21.89 6.28 24.31
N ASN A 823 21.49 6.17 25.58
CA ASN A 823 21.15 4.87 26.19
C ASN A 823 19.65 4.58 26.04
N ARG A 824 19.14 4.68 24.80
CA ARG A 824 17.74 4.47 24.43
C ARG A 824 17.65 3.89 23.03
N VAL A 825 16.49 3.34 22.67
CA VAL A 825 16.14 3.06 21.27
C VAL A 825 15.91 4.37 20.50
N LEU A 826 15.79 4.27 19.16
CA LEU A 826 15.34 5.40 18.35
C LEU A 826 13.95 5.90 18.80
N THR A 827 13.69 7.20 18.68
CA THR A 827 12.37 7.79 18.99
C THR A 827 11.37 7.58 17.85
N ILE A 828 10.08 7.81 18.13
CA ILE A 828 9.02 7.84 17.12
C ILE A 828 9.40 8.81 16.00
N ARG A 829 9.77 10.06 16.33
CA ARG A 829 10.22 11.07 15.34
C ARG A 829 11.47 10.67 14.56
N GLU A 830 12.43 9.99 15.19
CA GLU A 830 13.61 9.47 14.48
C GLU A 830 13.19 8.44 13.43
N ASN A 831 12.33 7.49 13.80
CA ASN A 831 11.73 6.52 12.86
C ASN A 831 10.83 7.19 11.80
N ALA A 832 10.12 8.27 12.14
CA ALA A 832 9.27 9.02 11.20
C ALA A 832 10.12 9.73 10.14
N ARG A 833 11.24 10.36 10.53
CA ARG A 833 12.23 10.89 9.57
C ARG A 833 12.86 9.80 8.71
N LEU A 834 13.09 8.59 9.24
CA LEU A 834 13.56 7.45 8.45
C LEU A 834 12.54 6.98 7.38
N GLN A 835 11.23 7.22 7.56
CA GLN A 835 10.19 7.09 6.52
C GLN A 835 9.96 8.37 5.69
N GLY A 836 10.64 9.47 5.99
CA GLY A 836 10.49 10.74 5.30
C GLY A 836 9.21 11.52 5.62
N PHE A 837 8.56 11.26 6.76
CA PHE A 837 7.51 12.13 7.26
C PHE A 837 8.06 13.54 7.53
N PRO A 838 7.42 14.62 7.03
CA PRO A 838 7.74 15.97 7.45
C PRO A 838 7.64 16.12 8.97
N ASP A 839 8.51 16.92 9.58
CA ASP A 839 8.56 17.06 11.03
C ASP A 839 7.30 17.72 11.60
N TYR A 840 6.51 18.46 10.79
CA TYR A 840 5.20 18.97 11.19
C TYR A 840 4.12 17.89 11.31
N TYR A 841 4.33 16.69 10.77
CA TYR A 841 3.31 15.65 10.69
C TYR A 841 3.09 15.03 12.08
N LYS A 842 1.97 15.35 12.73
CA LYS A 842 1.69 14.92 14.11
C LYS A 842 1.15 13.48 14.16
N LEU A 843 1.47 12.75 15.23
CA LEU A 843 0.97 11.40 15.49
C LEU A 843 0.26 11.36 16.86
N THR A 844 -0.78 10.54 16.99
CA THR A 844 -1.64 10.46 18.18
C THR A 844 -1.67 9.05 18.76
N GLY A 845 -2.27 8.91 19.95
CA GLY A 845 -2.36 7.64 20.67
C GLY A 845 -1.11 7.26 21.48
N PRO A 846 -1.06 6.03 22.04
CA PRO A 846 0.07 5.51 22.81
C PRO A 846 1.38 5.41 22.03
N ILE A 847 2.50 5.36 22.76
CA ILE A 847 3.85 5.25 22.17
C ILE A 847 3.99 4.09 21.18
N LYS A 848 3.44 2.91 21.51
CA LYS A 848 3.48 1.75 20.60
C LYS A 848 2.67 1.98 19.32
N GLU A 849 1.48 2.57 19.42
CA GLU A 849 0.64 2.88 18.28
C GLU A 849 1.30 3.86 17.32
N ARG A 850 2.01 4.88 17.83
CA ARG A 850 2.77 5.80 16.99
C ARG A 850 3.96 5.12 16.27
N TYR A 851 4.59 4.08 16.86
CA TYR A 851 5.54 3.23 16.13
C TYR A 851 4.86 2.35 15.08
N ILE A 852 3.69 1.78 15.38
CA ILE A 852 2.91 0.96 14.44
C ILE A 852 2.52 1.79 13.20
N GLN A 853 1.99 2.99 13.40
CA GLN A 853 1.64 3.94 12.35
C GLN A 853 2.83 4.26 11.43
N VAL A 854 4.02 4.54 12.00
CA VAL A 854 5.24 4.83 11.24
C VAL A 854 5.83 3.57 10.57
N GLY A 855 5.75 2.41 11.21
CA GLY A 855 6.29 1.15 10.67
C GLY A 855 5.46 0.57 9.53
N ASN A 856 4.14 0.76 9.56
CA ASN A 856 3.23 0.37 8.48
C ASN A 856 3.33 1.31 7.28
N ALA A 857 3.56 2.60 7.50
CA ALA A 857 3.56 3.65 6.48
C ALA A 857 4.34 3.32 5.19
N VAL A 858 3.81 3.79 4.05
CA VAL A 858 4.57 3.98 2.82
C VAL A 858 5.52 5.16 3.01
N ALA A 859 6.76 5.05 2.55
CA ALA A 859 7.74 6.13 2.62
C ALA A 859 7.25 7.36 1.83
N VAL A 860 7.07 8.50 2.51
CA VAL A 860 6.43 9.69 1.93
C VAL A 860 7.13 10.21 0.66
N PRO A 861 8.48 10.19 0.53
CA PRO A 861 9.16 10.56 -0.72
C PRO A 861 8.85 9.64 -1.91
N VAL A 862 8.59 8.35 -1.67
CA VAL A 862 8.18 7.40 -2.73
C VAL A 862 6.77 7.73 -3.20
N ALA A 863 5.85 7.96 -2.26
CA ALA A 863 4.49 8.39 -2.58
C ALA A 863 4.47 9.78 -3.25
N ARG A 864 5.38 10.71 -2.90
CA ARG A 864 5.54 12.00 -3.58
C ARG A 864 6.04 11.84 -5.02
N ALA A 865 7.02 10.96 -5.25
CA ALA A 865 7.48 10.63 -6.58
C ALA A 865 6.35 10.01 -7.45
N LEU A 866 5.55 9.11 -6.88
CA LEU A 866 4.39 8.51 -7.54
C LEU A 866 3.28 9.54 -7.81
N GLY A 867 3.02 10.47 -6.89
CA GLY A 867 2.07 11.56 -7.06
C GLY A 867 2.44 12.52 -8.20
N TYR A 868 3.73 12.80 -8.37
CA TYR A 868 4.22 13.58 -9.51
C TYR A 868 3.94 12.89 -10.85
N SER A 869 4.15 11.56 -10.93
CA SER A 869 3.79 10.78 -12.12
C SER A 869 2.29 10.70 -12.36
N LEU A 870 1.48 10.59 -11.29
CA LEU A 870 0.02 10.59 -11.38
C LEU A 870 -0.50 11.91 -11.98
N ALA A 871 0.09 13.05 -11.59
CA ALA A 871 -0.21 14.34 -12.19
C ALA A 871 0.23 14.43 -13.67
N MET A 872 1.38 13.86 -14.06
CA MET A 872 1.77 13.76 -15.48
C MET A 872 0.75 12.96 -16.29
N ALA A 873 0.25 11.86 -15.73
CA ALA A 873 -0.79 11.04 -16.35
C ALA A 873 -2.14 11.76 -16.46
N MET A 874 -2.59 12.42 -15.39
CA MET A 874 -3.82 13.23 -15.37
C MET A 874 -3.77 14.43 -16.35
N LYS A 875 -2.58 14.98 -16.61
CA LYS A 875 -2.34 16.00 -17.63
C LYS A 875 -2.21 15.43 -19.06
N GLY A 876 -2.42 14.14 -19.28
CA GLY A 876 -2.18 13.46 -20.56
C GLY A 876 -0.72 13.48 -21.03
N SER A 877 0.21 13.92 -20.18
CA SER A 877 1.63 14.18 -20.47
C SER A 877 2.54 12.97 -20.18
N SER A 878 1.98 11.85 -19.75
CA SER A 878 2.67 10.57 -19.62
C SER A 878 2.97 9.99 -21.00
N GLU A 879 4.22 9.62 -21.25
CA GLU A 879 4.58 8.81 -22.42
C GLU A 879 4.08 7.35 -22.25
N GLY A 880 4.06 6.58 -23.34
CA GLY A 880 3.70 5.15 -23.31
C GLY A 880 4.72 4.24 -22.60
N LYS A 881 5.91 4.77 -22.28
CA LYS A 881 7.01 4.04 -21.63
C LYS A 881 6.66 3.68 -20.17
N PRO A 882 7.26 2.63 -19.60
CA PRO A 882 7.03 2.28 -18.19
C PRO A 882 7.69 3.23 -17.19
N LEU A 883 8.76 3.94 -17.60
CA LEU A 883 9.63 4.75 -16.73
C LEU A 883 9.62 6.23 -17.12
N MET A 884 9.82 7.11 -16.14
CA MET A 884 10.05 8.54 -16.32
C MET A 884 11.15 9.08 -15.41
N SER A 885 11.84 10.14 -15.83
CA SER A 885 12.72 10.90 -14.94
C SER A 885 11.93 11.96 -14.17
N LEU A 886 12.30 12.17 -12.90
CA LEU A 886 11.88 13.34 -12.13
C LEU A 886 12.79 14.55 -12.46
N PRO A 887 12.36 15.81 -12.22
CA PRO A 887 13.23 16.98 -12.34
C PRO A 887 14.46 16.88 -11.41
N ASP A 888 15.63 17.37 -11.85
CA ASP A 888 16.91 17.21 -11.13
C ASP A 888 16.85 17.66 -9.65
N ASN A 889 16.13 18.76 -9.40
CA ASN A 889 15.99 19.35 -8.07
C ASN A 889 14.85 18.75 -7.23
N PHE A 890 14.11 17.75 -7.73
CA PHE A 890 12.97 17.15 -7.01
C PHE A 890 13.41 16.44 -5.72
N PRO A 891 12.64 16.56 -4.62
CA PRO A 891 11.62 17.58 -4.38
C PRO A 891 12.26 18.96 -4.14
N SER A 892 11.90 19.99 -4.88
CA SER A 892 12.55 21.30 -4.75
C SER A 892 11.93 22.19 -3.67
N HIS A 893 12.72 23.13 -3.14
CA HIS A 893 12.25 24.08 -2.12
C HIS A 893 11.18 25.08 -2.63
N ALA A 894 11.06 25.29 -3.94
CA ALA A 894 10.01 26.15 -4.51
C ALA A 894 8.64 25.44 -4.50
N GLU A 895 8.59 24.16 -4.88
CA GLU A 895 7.37 23.33 -4.86
C GLU A 895 6.69 23.33 -3.47
N GLN A 896 7.47 23.42 -2.40
CA GLN A 896 6.97 23.39 -1.02
C GLN A 896 6.23 24.68 -0.61
N ILE A 897 6.39 25.76 -1.37
CA ILE A 897 5.74 27.08 -1.16
C ILE A 897 4.51 27.24 -2.06
N GLU A 898 4.49 26.59 -3.23
CA GLU A 898 3.31 26.57 -4.12
C GLU A 898 2.19 25.67 -3.59
N VAL A 899 2.52 24.63 -2.80
CA VAL A 899 1.53 23.79 -2.10
C VAL A 899 0.94 24.49 -0.85
N SER A 900 1.43 25.69 -0.52
CA SER A 900 0.96 26.51 0.61
C SER A 900 -0.22 27.45 0.28
N GLN A 901 -0.65 27.54 -0.99
CA GLN A 901 -1.57 28.57 -1.52
C GLN A 901 -2.82 27.97 -2.17
#